data_AF-A0A165LAP2-F1
#
_entry.id   AF-A0A165LAP2-F1
#
_cell.length_a   1.000
_cell.length_b   1.000
_cell.length_c   1.000
_cell.angle_alpha   90.00
_cell.angle_beta   90.00
_cell.angle_gamma   90.00
#
_symmetry.space_group_name_H-M   'P 1'
#
loop_
_entity.id
_entity.type
_entity.pdbx_description
1 polymer ?
#
loop_
_entity_poly.entity_id
_entity_poly.type
_entity_poly.pdbx_seq_one_letter_code
_entity_poly.pdbx_strand_id
1 'polypeptide(L)'
;MVQRPYTPPSVAARSFYTPGHTPSSSQSSFRDHQPLVPPRPINLNLYGDAHDEVSLAPHSVIERERVPTNKRRRRMFIGIGVAGVIILLIIIIAVAVSASKHGKNAESADESPVSNAANAPNAESSPATPVASRPTATPNVAGGGANSPSSAAPPTATPGPVVNAVLTGADGSIVTTENGTTFRYQNAFGGNWAFDPSNPFKGGKANSWTPSIDQPWKWGQDRIQGVNLGGWLVLEPFITPAIFEKYAAQHVVDEWSLHGVLRSQHAEAELEEHYKTFITEQDFANIAGAGLNWVRIPLPYWAIERWSDEPFIERVSWTYFLKAIEWARKYGIRIQLDLHTVPGSQNGWNHSGRMLRNGNWLKGPMGVANAQRTLTYIRTLTQFIAQPQYSNVVPMFGLVNEPSYLGNASFPANDVLKHFYYEAYKIIRTISGSGGPVINIFDQNAHLTPEWAMAQFLSGADRLALDIHPYFAFGGQDRVQPTDLVQGACKNYAPGIAKTWNSYGIVSAGEWSVAVNDCGKWVSQKDTAAYEDKNGAGSCREWTNYESWSPELVAGFRKFWSAQADAYGDWFYWTWKIGASSVSGKIESPFWSYSLGLERGWIPKDPRVAAGSCAAAGAPSLVSHVAPKPSAVGAVAHTAPTNTAGLVWPPPSLVDQPNAAALPTFTPTGTLPILPVPTFTDPANPQKTLDAGSGLAKPHDSADGAYVPVKGCHNYLPAWSAYGSPVPAQCA
;
A
#
# COMPACT_ATOMS: atom_id res chain seq x y z
N MET A 1 -36.98 -54.80 38.15
CA MET A 1 -36.89 -54.63 39.62
C MET A 1 -36.53 -53.17 39.90
N VAL A 2 -37.36 -52.54 40.73
CA VAL A 2 -37.36 -51.15 41.24
C VAL A 2 -36.41 -51.12 42.47
N GLN A 3 -35.62 -50.09 42.85
CA GLN A 3 -35.93 -48.78 43.48
C GLN A 3 -34.57 -48.12 43.87
N ARG A 4 -34.20 -46.91 43.41
CA ARG A 4 -34.28 -45.54 44.02
C ARG A 4 -32.98 -44.98 44.69
N PRO A 5 -32.81 -43.63 44.74
CA PRO A 5 -31.52 -42.90 44.87
C PRO A 5 -31.43 -41.91 46.07
N TYR A 6 -30.29 -41.20 46.28
CA TYR A 6 -30.21 -39.91 47.01
C TYR A 6 -28.87 -39.14 46.83
N THR A 7 -28.95 -37.80 46.91
CA THR A 7 -27.90 -36.71 46.94
C THR A 7 -28.47 -35.58 47.84
N PRO A 8 -27.81 -34.46 48.24
CA PRO A 8 -26.41 -34.02 48.48
C PRO A 8 -26.28 -33.42 49.93
N PRO A 9 -25.37 -32.45 50.33
CA PRO A 9 -25.46 -31.01 49.98
C PRO A 9 -24.15 -30.15 50.01
N SER A 10 -24.32 -28.85 49.72
CA SER A 10 -23.41 -27.67 49.69
C SER A 10 -23.09 -27.02 51.06
N VAL A 11 -22.12 -26.07 51.12
CA VAL A 11 -22.23 -24.68 51.67
C VAL A 11 -20.88 -23.92 51.63
N ALA A 12 -20.96 -22.60 51.43
CA ALA A 12 -19.90 -21.58 51.31
C ALA A 12 -19.47 -20.92 52.63
N ALA A 13 -18.31 -20.23 52.68
CA ALA A 13 -18.14 -18.86 53.22
C ALA A 13 -16.66 -18.37 53.37
N ARG A 14 -16.40 -17.20 52.75
CA ARG A 14 -15.62 -15.97 53.11
C ARG A 14 -14.47 -15.95 54.15
N SER A 15 -13.39 -15.27 53.70
CA SER A 15 -12.54 -14.19 54.29
C SER A 15 -11.93 -14.31 55.70
N PHE A 16 -10.61 -14.03 55.84
CA PHE A 16 -10.04 -12.76 56.34
C PHE A 16 -8.49 -12.79 56.46
N TYR A 17 -7.93 -11.58 56.52
CA TYR A 17 -6.53 -11.13 56.47
C TYR A 17 -5.60 -11.56 57.65
N THR A 18 -4.30 -11.60 57.33
CA THR A 18 -2.96 -11.53 58.04
C THR A 18 -2.88 -10.92 59.47
N PRO A 19 -1.74 -10.89 60.25
CA PRO A 19 -0.28 -11.01 59.91
C PRO A 19 0.70 -11.63 60.98
N GLY A 20 2.02 -11.62 60.67
CA GLY A 20 3.16 -11.78 61.61
C GLY A 20 3.81 -13.17 61.64
N HIS A 21 5.11 -13.40 61.84
CA HIS A 21 6.32 -12.57 61.98
C HIS A 21 7.55 -13.52 61.82
N THR A 22 8.67 -12.98 61.30
CA THR A 22 10.06 -13.53 61.15
C THR A 22 10.75 -13.92 62.48
N PRO A 23 11.91 -14.65 62.57
CA PRO A 23 13.18 -14.35 61.84
C PRO A 23 14.29 -15.43 61.58
N SER A 24 15.21 -14.98 60.70
CA SER A 24 16.69 -15.16 60.62
C SER A 24 17.35 -16.49 60.20
N SER A 25 18.15 -16.47 59.13
CA SER A 25 19.63 -16.34 59.22
C SER A 25 20.37 -16.31 57.85
N SER A 26 21.32 -15.37 57.75
CA SER A 26 22.62 -15.34 57.00
C SER A 26 22.71 -15.80 55.52
N GLN A 27 22.93 -14.89 54.57
CA GLN A 27 24.21 -14.32 54.05
C GLN A 27 24.69 -14.99 52.73
N SER A 28 24.58 -14.30 51.60
CA SER A 28 25.72 -13.64 50.89
C SER A 28 25.40 -13.26 49.44
N SER A 29 26.03 -12.18 49.01
CA SER A 29 25.83 -11.28 47.87
C SER A 29 25.64 -11.85 46.46
N PHE A 30 24.73 -11.25 45.67
CA PHE A 30 24.97 -10.80 44.28
C PHE A 30 24.02 -9.63 43.94
N ARG A 31 24.50 -8.68 43.12
CA ARG A 31 23.92 -7.36 42.83
C ARG A 31 22.52 -7.41 42.18
N ASP A 32 21.67 -6.47 42.60
CA ASP A 32 20.28 -6.27 42.18
C ASP A 32 20.10 -5.97 40.69
N HIS A 33 19.21 -6.74 40.04
CA HIS A 33 18.42 -6.31 38.90
C HIS A 33 17.14 -5.64 39.44
N GLN A 34 16.95 -4.35 39.15
CA GLN A 34 15.66 -3.68 39.36
C GLN A 34 14.69 -4.09 38.23
N PRO A 35 13.44 -4.51 38.54
CA PRO A 35 12.41 -4.69 37.53
C PRO A 35 11.85 -3.32 37.09
N LEU A 36 11.74 -3.14 35.77
CA LEU A 36 11.14 -1.97 35.13
C LEU A 36 9.67 -1.81 35.55
N VAL A 37 9.35 -0.61 36.03
CA VAL A 37 8.00 -0.16 36.40
C VAL A 37 7.14 -0.03 35.13
N PRO A 38 5.91 -0.57 35.08
CA PRO A 38 5.03 -0.37 33.93
C PRO A 38 4.54 1.10 33.87
N PRO A 39 4.41 1.70 32.68
CA PRO A 39 3.98 3.09 32.55
C PRO A 39 2.53 3.28 32.98
N ARG A 40 2.26 4.38 33.70
CA ARG A 40 0.91 4.78 34.12
C ARG A 40 0.07 5.26 32.92
N PRO A 41 -1.27 5.10 32.94
CA PRO A 41 -2.13 5.62 31.87
C PRO A 41 -2.11 7.16 31.87
N ILE A 42 -1.87 7.75 30.70
CA ILE A 42 -1.96 9.19 30.47
C ILE A 42 -3.43 9.55 30.22
N ASN A 43 -3.93 10.52 30.98
CA ASN A 43 -5.29 11.04 30.91
C ASN A 43 -5.37 12.07 29.76
N LEU A 44 -6.04 11.74 28.66
CA LEU A 44 -6.27 12.62 27.51
C LEU A 44 -7.60 13.35 27.70
N ASN A 45 -7.59 14.45 28.45
CA ASN A 45 -8.77 15.30 28.62
C ASN A 45 -8.38 16.77 28.60
N LEU A 46 -8.01 17.29 27.42
CA LEU A 46 -7.88 18.72 27.15
C LEU A 46 -8.18 19.00 25.67
N TYR A 47 -9.47 19.01 25.31
CA TYR A 47 -9.96 19.79 24.16
C TYR A 47 -10.99 20.75 24.74
N GLY A 48 -10.67 22.03 24.73
CA GLY A 48 -11.60 23.10 25.07
C GLY A 48 -12.51 23.40 23.88
N ASP A 49 -13.79 23.62 24.17
CA ASP A 49 -14.84 23.96 23.22
C ASP A 49 -14.54 25.26 22.46
N ALA A 50 -14.71 25.22 21.14
CA ALA A 50 -14.98 26.40 20.32
C ALA A 50 -15.76 25.98 19.06
N HIS A 51 -17.06 25.77 19.23
CA HIS A 51 -18.03 25.96 18.16
C HIS A 51 -18.65 27.34 18.38
N ASP A 52 -18.61 28.21 17.37
CA ASP A 52 -19.70 29.16 17.14
C ASP A 52 -19.71 29.64 15.68
N GLU A 53 -20.94 29.93 15.26
CA GLU A 53 -21.45 30.10 13.90
C GLU A 53 -20.88 31.31 13.14
N VAL A 54 -20.79 31.16 11.81
CA VAL A 54 -20.44 32.26 10.89
C VAL A 54 -21.67 33.13 10.63
N SER A 55 -21.61 34.39 11.04
CA SER A 55 -22.48 35.47 10.56
C SER A 55 -21.63 36.63 10.03
N LEU A 56 -21.93 37.08 8.80
CA LEU A 56 -21.24 38.13 8.06
C LEU A 56 -21.84 39.52 8.39
N ALA A 57 -20.99 40.50 8.78
CA ALA A 57 -20.93 41.93 8.34
C ALA A 57 -20.05 42.78 9.32
N PRO A 58 -19.68 44.05 9.05
CA PRO A 58 -18.40 44.42 8.43
C PRO A 58 -17.49 45.35 9.27
N HIS A 59 -16.20 45.32 8.93
CA HIS A 59 -15.12 46.31 9.07
C HIS A 59 -15.00 47.20 10.33
N SER A 60 -13.86 47.04 11.02
CA SER A 60 -13.11 48.17 11.59
C SER A 60 -11.60 48.01 11.37
N VAL A 61 -10.97 49.12 11.01
CA VAL A 61 -9.59 49.27 10.56
C VAL A 61 -8.66 49.30 11.79
N ILE A 62 -7.62 48.46 11.80
CA ILE A 62 -6.44 48.68 12.65
C ILE A 62 -5.19 48.69 11.75
N GLU A 63 -4.62 49.89 11.66
CA GLU A 63 -3.40 50.24 10.96
C GLU A 63 -2.19 49.55 11.65
N ARG A 64 -1.41 48.75 10.92
CA ARG A 64 -0.09 48.27 11.38
C ARG A 64 1.01 48.93 10.54
N GLU A 65 1.99 49.47 11.26
CA GLU A 65 3.18 50.16 10.76
C GLU A 65 3.95 49.38 9.70
N ARG A 66 4.44 50.10 8.68
CA ARG A 66 5.29 49.58 7.59
C ARG A 66 6.73 49.39 8.07
N VAL A 67 7.26 48.20 7.88
CA VAL A 67 8.72 47.92 7.91
C VAL A 67 9.35 48.32 6.56
N PRO A 68 10.46 49.06 6.51
CA PRO A 68 11.01 49.57 5.24
C PRO A 68 11.79 48.50 4.48
N THR A 69 11.43 48.28 3.21
CA THR A 69 12.14 47.35 2.30
C THR A 69 13.30 48.06 1.60
N ASN A 70 14.52 47.56 1.82
CA ASN A 70 15.74 48.16 1.29
C ASN A 70 15.96 47.77 -0.19
N LYS A 71 15.52 48.63 -1.11
CA LYS A 71 15.53 48.43 -2.59
C LYS A 71 16.91 48.08 -3.20
N ARG A 72 18.01 48.29 -2.47
CA ARG A 72 19.38 48.06 -2.96
C ARG A 72 19.75 46.58 -3.06
N ARG A 73 19.23 45.71 -2.16
CA ARG A 73 19.50 44.26 -2.20
C ARG A 73 18.80 43.57 -3.38
N ARG A 74 17.58 43.98 -3.73
CA ARG A 74 16.81 43.37 -4.84
C ARG A 74 17.48 43.57 -6.20
N ARG A 75 18.12 44.72 -6.43
CA ARG A 75 18.87 44.99 -7.67
C ARG A 75 20.15 44.17 -7.78
N MET A 76 20.80 43.87 -6.65
CA MET A 76 22.00 43.05 -6.60
C MET A 76 21.70 41.57 -6.90
N PHE A 77 20.61 41.02 -6.38
CA PHE A 77 20.20 39.64 -6.69
C PHE A 77 19.76 39.46 -8.15
N ILE A 78 19.11 40.46 -8.76
CA ILE A 78 18.77 40.43 -10.19
C ILE A 78 20.05 40.49 -11.04
N GLY A 79 21.03 41.32 -10.66
CA GLY A 79 22.32 41.40 -11.36
C GLY A 79 23.13 40.09 -11.34
N ILE A 80 23.16 39.40 -10.19
CA ILE A 80 23.85 38.11 -10.03
C ILE A 80 23.13 37.01 -10.84
N GLY A 81 21.79 37.02 -10.87
CA GLY A 81 21.00 36.07 -11.67
C GLY A 81 21.25 36.22 -13.17
N VAL A 82 21.29 37.46 -13.68
CA VAL A 82 21.54 37.72 -15.12
C VAL A 82 22.97 37.34 -15.51
N ALA A 83 23.97 37.63 -14.65
CA ALA A 83 25.35 37.22 -14.90
C ALA A 83 25.50 35.68 -14.94
N GLY A 84 24.80 34.96 -14.05
CA GLY A 84 24.79 33.49 -14.05
C GLY A 84 24.23 32.88 -15.33
N VAL A 85 23.13 33.43 -15.86
CA VAL A 85 22.51 32.97 -17.11
C VAL A 85 23.43 33.21 -18.31
N ILE A 86 24.12 34.35 -18.36
CA ILE A 86 25.07 34.66 -19.44
C ILE A 86 26.27 33.70 -19.42
N ILE A 87 26.80 33.38 -18.24
CA ILE A 87 27.92 32.42 -18.10
C ILE A 87 27.48 31.02 -18.56
N LEU A 88 26.26 30.59 -18.19
CA LEU A 88 25.72 29.29 -18.61
C LEU A 88 25.57 29.20 -20.14
N LEU A 89 25.09 30.27 -20.78
CA LEU A 89 24.98 30.35 -22.25
C LEU A 89 26.34 30.28 -22.94
N ILE A 90 27.37 30.94 -22.39
CA ILE A 90 28.74 30.88 -22.92
C ILE A 90 29.29 29.45 -22.84
N ILE A 91 29.04 28.73 -21.75
CA ILE A 91 29.47 27.34 -21.58
C ILE A 91 28.77 26.43 -22.60
N ILE A 92 27.46 26.59 -22.81
CA ILE A 92 26.70 25.80 -23.79
C ILE A 92 27.23 26.04 -25.21
N ILE A 93 27.52 27.31 -25.58
CA ILE A 93 28.09 27.64 -26.89
C ILE A 93 29.50 27.05 -27.04
N ALA A 94 30.33 27.11 -26.00
CA ALA A 94 31.68 26.53 -26.04
C ALA A 94 31.66 25.00 -26.23
N VAL A 95 30.74 24.29 -25.58
CA VAL A 95 30.56 22.84 -25.74
C VAL A 95 30.06 22.49 -27.15
N ALA A 96 29.11 23.25 -27.69
CA ALA A 96 28.60 23.05 -29.05
C ALA A 96 29.68 23.27 -30.12
N VAL A 97 30.54 24.28 -29.95
CA VAL A 97 31.65 24.56 -30.86
C VAL A 97 32.74 23.48 -30.78
N SER A 98 33.02 22.96 -29.58
CA SER A 98 34.00 21.87 -29.39
C SER A 98 33.52 20.55 -30.01
N ALA A 99 32.23 20.22 -29.90
CA ALA A 99 31.63 19.04 -30.51
C ALA A 99 31.62 19.09 -32.06
N SER A 100 31.58 20.30 -32.65
CA SER A 100 31.61 20.46 -34.12
C SER A 100 33.00 20.29 -34.76
N LYS A 101 34.08 20.30 -33.95
CA LYS A 101 35.47 20.25 -34.44
C LYS A 101 36.10 18.86 -34.49
N HIS A 102 35.38 17.78 -34.15
CA HIS A 102 35.93 16.41 -34.12
C HIS A 102 35.31 15.43 -35.12
N GLY A 103 34.66 15.93 -36.17
CA GLY A 103 34.01 15.08 -37.17
C GLY A 103 34.48 15.31 -38.61
N LYS A 104 35.79 15.29 -38.91
CA LYS A 104 36.32 15.12 -40.29
C LYS A 104 37.73 14.49 -40.31
N ASN A 105 37.90 13.48 -41.17
CA ASN A 105 39.14 12.77 -41.61
C ASN A 105 39.52 11.55 -40.73
N ALA A 106 39.86 10.34 -41.21
CA ALA A 106 40.27 9.88 -42.53
C ALA A 106 40.03 8.35 -42.73
N GLU A 107 40.00 7.92 -43.99
CA GLU A 107 40.01 6.54 -44.50
C GLU A 107 41.37 5.82 -44.39
N SER A 108 41.27 4.48 -44.30
CA SER A 108 42.15 3.38 -44.76
C SER A 108 43.68 3.42 -44.57
N ALA A 109 44.20 2.38 -43.88
CA ALA A 109 45.35 1.60 -44.36
C ALA A 109 45.43 0.25 -43.61
N ASP A 110 46.05 -0.68 -44.31
CA ASP A 110 46.06 -2.14 -44.21
C ASP A 110 47.06 -2.71 -43.17
N GLU A 111 47.03 -4.05 -43.06
CA GLU A 111 48.03 -4.99 -42.52
C GLU A 111 47.91 -5.46 -41.06
N SER A 112 47.53 -6.75 -40.94
CA SER A 112 47.76 -7.63 -39.78
C SER A 112 48.83 -8.68 -40.14
N PRO A 113 49.66 -9.16 -39.20
CA PRO A 113 50.41 -10.39 -39.38
C PRO A 113 49.75 -11.58 -38.66
N VAL A 114 49.37 -12.56 -39.47
CA VAL A 114 49.52 -14.02 -39.36
C VAL A 114 49.80 -14.66 -37.97
N SER A 115 48.94 -15.63 -37.61
CA SER A 115 49.39 -16.94 -37.09
C SER A 115 48.41 -18.06 -37.49
N ASN A 116 48.97 -19.11 -38.10
CA ASN A 116 48.32 -20.23 -38.80
C ASN A 116 47.74 -21.34 -37.93
N ALA A 117 46.84 -22.13 -38.57
CA ALA A 117 46.71 -23.61 -38.58
C ALA A 117 45.28 -24.08 -38.25
N ALA A 118 44.63 -25.06 -38.91
CA ALA A 118 44.85 -25.83 -40.13
C ALA A 118 43.56 -26.65 -40.42
N ASN A 119 43.30 -26.97 -41.71
CA ASN A 119 42.54 -28.10 -42.31
C ASN A 119 41.08 -28.39 -41.87
N ALA A 120 40.12 -28.90 -42.67
CA ALA A 120 39.79 -29.13 -44.09
C ALA A 120 38.33 -29.74 -44.08
N PRO A 121 37.69 -30.26 -45.15
CA PRO A 121 36.43 -29.71 -45.72
C PRO A 121 35.23 -30.70 -45.81
N ASN A 122 34.09 -30.25 -46.37
CA ASN A 122 33.16 -30.92 -47.33
C ASN A 122 31.79 -30.17 -47.39
N ALA A 123 31.38 -29.60 -48.53
CA ALA A 123 30.53 -30.16 -49.62
C ALA A 123 29.07 -30.45 -49.17
N GLU A 124 27.95 -30.10 -49.82
CA GLU A 124 27.64 -29.87 -51.25
C GLU A 124 26.18 -29.31 -51.42
N SER A 125 25.92 -28.53 -52.48
CA SER A 125 24.75 -28.45 -53.43
C SER A 125 23.30 -28.76 -52.99
N SER A 126 22.17 -28.27 -53.53
CA SER A 126 21.72 -27.25 -54.51
C SER A 126 20.16 -27.37 -54.61
N PRO A 127 19.44 -26.48 -55.33
CA PRO A 127 18.01 -26.14 -55.11
C PRO A 127 17.04 -26.61 -56.23
N ALA A 128 15.73 -26.37 -56.08
CA ALA A 128 14.80 -26.15 -57.20
C ALA A 128 13.38 -25.63 -56.79
N THR A 129 12.95 -24.56 -57.48
CA THR A 129 11.54 -24.13 -57.76
C THR A 129 10.99 -24.87 -59.00
N PRO A 130 9.67 -24.93 -59.35
CA PRO A 130 8.97 -23.81 -60.05
C PRO A 130 7.41 -23.71 -59.97
N VAL A 131 6.91 -22.46 -60.04
CA VAL A 131 5.91 -21.81 -60.96
C VAL A 131 4.51 -22.40 -61.32
N ALA A 132 3.53 -21.43 -61.40
CA ALA A 132 2.25 -21.32 -62.15
C ALA A 132 0.98 -21.96 -61.53
N SER A 133 -0.21 -21.33 -61.53
CA SER A 133 -0.91 -20.64 -62.62
C SER A 133 -2.16 -19.87 -62.13
N ARG A 134 -2.63 -18.90 -62.94
CA ARG A 134 -3.88 -18.11 -62.83
C ARG A 134 -4.93 -18.67 -63.81
N PRO A 135 -6.23 -18.36 -63.66
CA PRO A 135 -6.92 -17.70 -64.78
C PRO A 135 -7.95 -16.62 -64.38
N THR A 136 -8.36 -15.87 -65.41
CA THR A 136 -9.21 -14.67 -65.44
C THR A 136 -10.50 -14.96 -66.21
N ALA A 137 -11.65 -14.35 -65.86
CA ALA A 137 -12.73 -13.95 -66.78
C ALA A 137 -13.81 -13.07 -66.10
N THR A 138 -14.30 -12.08 -66.87
CA THR A 138 -15.27 -10.96 -66.67
C THR A 138 -16.71 -11.31 -67.13
N PRO A 139 -17.72 -10.40 -67.36
CA PRO A 139 -18.21 -9.13 -66.74
C PRO A 139 -19.77 -9.05 -66.63
N ASN A 140 -20.34 -7.89 -66.17
CA ASN A 140 -21.70 -7.28 -66.35
C ASN A 140 -22.34 -6.83 -65.01
N VAL A 141 -23.10 -5.73 -64.82
CA VAL A 141 -23.87 -4.77 -65.65
C VAL A 141 -24.13 -3.46 -64.84
N ALA A 142 -24.57 -2.40 -65.54
CA ALA A 142 -24.73 -0.99 -65.13
C ALA A 142 -26.00 -0.57 -64.34
N GLY A 143 -25.98 0.68 -63.85
CA GLY A 143 -27.10 1.53 -63.42
C GLY A 143 -26.85 2.16 -62.04
N GLY A 144 -27.03 3.44 -61.70
CA GLY A 144 -27.60 4.67 -62.27
C GLY A 144 -27.60 5.69 -61.11
N GLY A 145 -27.31 6.97 -61.37
CA GLY A 145 -26.90 7.94 -60.31
C GLY A 145 -28.02 8.65 -59.53
N ALA A 146 -27.62 9.34 -58.44
CA ALA A 146 -28.13 10.65 -57.99
C ALA A 146 -27.31 11.20 -56.78
N ASN A 147 -27.02 12.50 -56.80
CA ASN A 147 -26.21 13.28 -55.85
C ASN A 147 -26.89 13.54 -54.49
N SER A 148 -26.11 13.58 -53.40
CA SER A 148 -26.10 14.67 -52.39
C SER A 148 -24.96 14.49 -51.36
N PRO A 149 -24.50 15.57 -50.69
CA PRO A 149 -23.11 15.70 -50.20
C PRO A 149 -22.96 15.35 -48.71
N SER A 150 -21.87 14.66 -48.33
CA SER A 150 -21.45 14.59 -46.93
C SER A 150 -19.93 14.52 -46.79
N SER A 151 -19.38 15.57 -46.16
CA SER A 151 -18.24 15.59 -45.23
C SER A 151 -17.04 14.66 -45.49
N ALA A 152 -15.89 15.29 -45.73
CA ALA A 152 -14.57 14.68 -45.84
C ALA A 152 -14.25 13.69 -44.69
N ALA A 153 -13.77 12.51 -45.08
CA ALA A 153 -13.20 11.51 -44.17
C ALA A 153 -11.89 12.04 -43.55
N PRO A 154 -11.58 11.69 -42.29
CA PRO A 154 -10.28 11.99 -41.70
C PRO A 154 -9.18 11.20 -42.41
N PRO A 155 -7.93 11.71 -42.48
CA PRO A 155 -6.87 11.05 -43.22
C PRO A 155 -6.58 9.70 -42.59
N THR A 156 -6.60 8.66 -43.43
CA THR A 156 -6.23 7.31 -43.08
C THR A 156 -4.74 7.32 -42.71
N ALA A 157 -4.44 7.22 -41.41
CA ALA A 157 -3.09 7.01 -40.96
C ALA A 157 -2.61 5.67 -41.52
N THR A 158 -1.64 5.72 -42.43
CA THR A 158 -0.92 4.53 -42.86
C THR A 158 -0.25 3.93 -41.63
N PRO A 159 -0.41 2.62 -41.34
CA PRO A 159 0.32 1.99 -40.25
C PRO A 159 1.81 2.20 -40.50
N GLY A 160 2.47 2.94 -39.60
CA GLY A 160 3.92 3.01 -39.58
C GLY A 160 4.51 1.60 -39.44
N PRO A 161 5.78 1.39 -39.81
CA PRO A 161 6.43 0.10 -39.67
C PRO A 161 6.29 -0.39 -38.23
N VAL A 162 5.85 -1.63 -38.05
CA VAL A 162 5.83 -2.30 -36.75
C VAL A 162 7.27 -2.29 -36.23
N VAL A 163 7.57 -1.40 -35.30
CA VAL A 163 8.82 -1.45 -34.55
C VAL A 163 8.79 -2.81 -33.86
N ASN A 164 9.80 -3.65 -34.10
CA ASN A 164 10.01 -4.87 -33.33
C ASN A 164 10.19 -4.48 -31.86
N ALA A 165 9.09 -4.32 -31.13
CA ALA A 165 9.10 -3.96 -29.73
C ALA A 165 9.84 -5.06 -28.99
N VAL A 166 10.86 -4.69 -28.22
CA VAL A 166 11.55 -5.63 -27.36
C VAL A 166 10.53 -6.14 -26.34
N LEU A 167 10.15 -7.41 -26.46
CA LEU A 167 9.10 -8.02 -25.64
C LEU A 167 9.62 -8.43 -24.26
N THR A 168 10.93 -8.58 -24.11
CA THR A 168 11.58 -8.95 -22.84
C THR A 168 12.98 -8.38 -22.75
N GLY A 169 13.44 -8.09 -21.53
CA GLY A 169 14.80 -7.66 -21.27
C GLY A 169 15.29 -8.08 -19.89
N ALA A 170 16.60 -8.26 -19.77
CA ALA A 170 17.29 -8.57 -18.52
C ALA A 170 18.06 -7.34 -18.02
N ASP A 171 18.91 -7.52 -17.00
CA ASP A 171 19.78 -6.47 -16.48
C ASP A 171 20.52 -5.72 -17.60
N GLY A 172 20.53 -4.39 -17.49
CA GLY A 172 21.15 -3.50 -18.47
C GLY A 172 20.33 -3.22 -19.73
N SER A 173 19.20 -3.90 -19.96
CA SER A 173 18.32 -3.61 -21.11
C SER A 173 17.67 -2.21 -21.00
N ILE A 174 17.28 -1.64 -22.15
CA ILE A 174 16.52 -0.40 -22.20
C ILE A 174 15.03 -0.73 -22.25
N VAL A 175 14.28 -0.18 -21.30
CA VAL A 175 12.82 -0.20 -21.28
C VAL A 175 12.31 1.05 -21.97
N THR A 176 11.32 0.92 -22.83
CA THR A 176 10.49 2.03 -23.30
C THR A 176 9.14 1.95 -22.59
N THR A 177 8.74 3.03 -21.94
CA THR A 177 7.44 3.13 -21.25
C THR A 177 6.33 3.49 -22.24
N GLU A 178 5.08 3.39 -21.79
CA GLU A 178 3.90 3.75 -22.58
C GLU A 178 3.95 5.19 -23.13
N ASN A 179 4.55 6.14 -22.40
CA ASN A 179 4.65 7.53 -22.84
C ASN A 179 5.88 7.81 -23.73
N GLY A 180 6.62 6.77 -24.12
CA GLY A 180 7.80 6.85 -25.00
C GLY A 180 9.09 7.25 -24.29
N THR A 181 9.06 7.53 -22.98
CA THR A 181 10.30 7.71 -22.22
C THR A 181 11.03 6.38 -22.05
N THR A 182 12.36 6.45 -21.95
CA THR A 182 13.20 5.26 -21.82
C THR A 182 14.03 5.28 -20.56
N PHE A 183 14.31 4.10 -20.01
CA PHE A 183 15.25 3.95 -18.92
C PHE A 183 16.01 2.63 -18.99
N ARG A 184 17.14 2.55 -18.28
CA ARG A 184 17.91 1.31 -18.16
C ARG A 184 17.36 0.48 -17.01
N TYR A 185 16.93 -0.74 -17.30
CA TYR A 185 16.58 -1.72 -16.28
C TYR A 185 17.84 -2.17 -15.54
N GLN A 186 17.83 -2.05 -14.22
CA GLN A 186 18.95 -2.47 -13.37
C GLN A 186 18.43 -3.53 -12.40
N ASN A 187 18.91 -4.75 -12.55
CA ASN A 187 18.55 -5.87 -11.69
C ASN A 187 19.70 -6.87 -11.60
N ALA A 188 20.57 -6.67 -10.62
CA ALA A 188 21.71 -7.55 -10.36
C ALA A 188 21.31 -8.92 -9.78
N PHE A 189 20.01 -9.18 -9.58
CA PHE A 189 19.49 -10.35 -8.88
C PHE A 189 18.90 -11.42 -9.80
N GLY A 190 19.11 -11.29 -11.11
CA GLY A 190 18.66 -12.26 -12.12
C GLY A 190 17.17 -12.17 -12.44
N GLY A 191 16.57 -10.99 -12.25
CA GLY A 191 15.23 -10.69 -12.75
C GLY A 191 15.22 -10.28 -14.22
N ASN A 192 14.05 -10.36 -14.84
CA ASN A 192 13.78 -9.90 -16.19
C ASN A 192 12.40 -9.25 -16.26
N TRP A 193 12.23 -8.32 -17.20
CA TRP A 193 10.92 -7.81 -17.55
C TRP A 193 10.40 -8.47 -18.82
N ALA A 194 9.08 -8.61 -18.93
CA ALA A 194 8.43 -9.09 -20.14
C ALA A 194 7.08 -8.39 -20.34
N PHE A 195 6.83 -7.93 -21.56
CA PHE A 195 5.57 -7.32 -21.99
C PHE A 195 5.35 -7.62 -23.47
N ASP A 196 4.34 -8.42 -23.76
CA ASP A 196 3.89 -8.72 -25.12
C ASP A 196 2.50 -8.11 -25.33
N PRO A 197 2.34 -7.07 -26.16
CA PRO A 197 1.03 -6.47 -26.41
C PRO A 197 0.01 -7.44 -27.02
N SER A 198 0.44 -8.53 -27.67
CA SER A 198 -0.43 -9.59 -28.17
C SER A 198 -0.86 -10.59 -27.08
N ASN A 199 -0.15 -10.58 -25.95
CA ASN A 199 -0.43 -11.42 -24.78
C ASN A 199 -0.12 -10.65 -23.47
N PRO A 200 -0.92 -9.62 -23.14
CA PRO A 200 -0.65 -8.69 -22.03
C PRO A 200 -0.79 -9.35 -20.64
N PHE A 201 -1.23 -10.61 -20.59
CA PHE A 201 -1.37 -11.40 -19.36
C PHE A 201 -0.21 -12.37 -19.13
N LYS A 202 0.94 -12.14 -19.78
CA LYS A 202 2.24 -12.74 -19.45
C LYS A 202 3.19 -11.70 -18.90
N GLY A 203 4.16 -12.11 -18.10
CA GLY A 203 5.05 -11.16 -17.45
C GLY A 203 6.40 -11.70 -17.02
N GLY A 204 7.14 -10.85 -16.31
CA GLY A 204 8.53 -11.07 -15.97
C GLY A 204 8.75 -11.91 -14.71
N LYS A 205 9.96 -11.76 -14.17
CA LYS A 205 10.42 -12.36 -12.92
C LYS A 205 11.22 -11.33 -12.14
N ALA A 206 10.83 -11.06 -10.89
CA ALA A 206 11.47 -10.02 -10.09
C ALA A 206 12.95 -10.30 -9.78
N ASN A 207 13.31 -11.55 -9.46
CA ASN A 207 14.68 -11.96 -9.13
C ASN A 207 14.79 -13.49 -9.17
N SER A 208 16.01 -14.03 -9.09
CA SER A 208 16.30 -15.46 -9.28
C SER A 208 15.59 -16.40 -8.30
N TRP A 209 15.29 -15.94 -7.07
CA TRP A 209 14.64 -16.72 -6.00
C TRP A 209 13.11 -16.54 -5.93
N THR A 210 12.52 -15.74 -6.81
CA THR A 210 11.07 -15.53 -6.87
C THR A 210 10.48 -16.27 -8.08
N PRO A 211 9.36 -17.00 -7.94
CA PRO A 211 8.66 -17.54 -9.11
C PRO A 211 8.23 -16.41 -10.05
N SER A 212 8.36 -16.62 -11.37
CA SER A 212 7.80 -15.70 -12.37
C SER A 212 6.33 -15.42 -12.09
N ILE A 213 5.82 -14.26 -12.51
CA ILE A 213 4.43 -13.85 -12.24
C ILE A 213 3.40 -14.83 -12.82
N ASP A 214 3.76 -15.57 -13.85
CA ASP A 214 2.87 -16.56 -14.47
C ASP A 214 2.77 -17.86 -13.66
N GLN A 215 3.62 -18.04 -12.65
CA GLN A 215 3.61 -19.17 -11.74
C GLN A 215 2.90 -18.82 -10.42
N PRO A 216 2.18 -19.77 -9.81
CA PRO A 216 1.64 -19.57 -8.47
C PRO A 216 2.73 -19.26 -7.45
N TRP A 217 2.39 -18.42 -6.46
CA TRP A 217 3.23 -18.22 -5.28
C TRP A 217 3.16 -19.44 -4.35
N LYS A 218 4.30 -19.88 -3.82
CA LYS A 218 4.39 -21.03 -2.90
C LYS A 218 4.49 -20.53 -1.46
N TRP A 219 3.34 -20.31 -0.85
CA TRP A 219 3.23 -19.88 0.55
C TRP A 219 4.01 -20.80 1.51
N GLY A 220 4.81 -20.20 2.39
CA GLY A 220 5.69 -20.92 3.34
C GLY A 220 7.02 -21.40 2.75
N GLN A 221 7.19 -21.35 1.43
CA GLN A 221 8.47 -21.60 0.75
C GLN A 221 9.08 -20.30 0.24
N ASP A 222 8.30 -19.54 -0.51
CA ASP A 222 8.67 -18.22 -1.01
C ASP A 222 8.50 -17.17 0.10
N ARG A 223 9.36 -16.14 0.11
CA ARG A 223 9.38 -15.08 1.13
C ARG A 223 8.94 -13.75 0.58
N ILE A 224 8.06 -13.07 1.30
CA ILE A 224 7.61 -11.72 0.95
C ILE A 224 8.68 -10.71 1.37
N GLN A 225 9.29 -10.05 0.39
CA GLN A 225 10.22 -8.94 0.58
C GLN A 225 9.67 -7.77 -0.22
N GLY A 226 8.89 -6.92 0.44
CA GLY A 226 8.09 -5.92 -0.23
C GLY A 226 8.22 -4.51 0.34
N VAL A 227 7.61 -3.57 -0.37
CA VAL A 227 7.44 -2.18 0.06
C VAL A 227 5.98 -1.77 -0.11
N ASN A 228 5.52 -0.85 0.74
CA ASN A 228 4.26 -0.18 0.54
C ASN A 228 4.41 0.92 -0.52
N LEU A 229 3.37 1.16 -1.31
CA LEU A 229 3.23 2.34 -2.18
C LEU A 229 2.34 3.40 -1.50
N GLY A 230 2.69 3.76 -0.27
CA GLY A 230 2.00 4.78 0.54
C GLY A 230 2.17 6.18 -0.07
N GLY A 231 1.22 7.06 0.21
CA GLY A 231 1.16 8.40 -0.39
C GLY A 231 0.82 8.42 -1.89
N TRP A 232 0.64 7.26 -2.54
CA TRP A 232 0.30 7.21 -3.96
C TRP A 232 -1.19 7.33 -4.20
N LEU A 233 -1.96 6.24 -4.09
CA LEU A 233 -3.41 6.23 -4.34
C LEU A 233 -4.23 6.63 -3.11
N VAL A 234 -3.60 6.58 -1.93
CA VAL A 234 -4.03 7.23 -0.70
C VAL A 234 -2.92 8.18 -0.27
N LEU A 235 -3.20 9.47 -0.21
CA LEU A 235 -2.27 10.55 0.08
C LEU A 235 -2.16 10.77 1.58
N GLU A 236 -0.92 10.97 2.02
CA GLU A 236 -0.59 11.28 3.40
C GLU A 236 0.33 12.49 3.44
N PRO A 237 0.01 13.51 4.26
CA PRO A 237 0.79 14.75 4.33
C PRO A 237 2.29 14.50 4.52
N PHE A 238 2.69 13.56 5.38
CA PHE A 238 4.12 13.33 5.66
C PHE A 238 4.86 12.62 4.51
N ILE A 239 4.14 11.88 3.66
CA ILE A 239 4.70 11.15 2.52
C ILE A 239 4.78 12.09 1.32
N THR A 240 3.76 12.91 1.08
CA THR A 240 3.67 13.80 -0.08
C THR A 240 3.47 15.25 0.36
N PRO A 241 4.40 15.86 1.11
CA PRO A 241 4.15 17.16 1.73
C PRO A 241 3.85 18.28 0.72
N ALA A 242 4.47 18.26 -0.47
CA ALA A 242 4.34 19.32 -1.46
C ALA A 242 2.88 19.66 -1.86
N ILE A 243 2.03 18.64 -2.06
CA ILE A 243 0.63 18.88 -2.46
C ILE A 243 -0.18 19.49 -1.30
N PHE A 244 0.12 19.13 -0.04
CA PHE A 244 -0.56 19.67 1.13
C PHE A 244 -0.05 21.09 1.48
N GLU A 245 1.25 21.35 1.35
CA GLU A 245 1.85 22.65 1.60
C GLU A 245 1.24 23.76 0.74
N LYS A 246 0.90 23.44 -0.52
CA LYS A 246 0.21 24.35 -1.43
C LYS A 246 -1.11 24.87 -0.85
N TYR A 247 -1.80 24.06 -0.05
CA TYR A 247 -3.11 24.36 0.53
C TYR A 247 -3.07 24.51 2.06
N ALA A 248 -1.89 24.64 2.66
CA ALA A 248 -1.74 24.70 4.12
C ALA A 248 -2.56 25.85 4.76
N ALA A 249 -2.67 26.99 4.09
CA ALA A 249 -3.47 28.14 4.56
C ALA A 249 -4.99 27.85 4.62
N GLN A 250 -5.45 26.76 4.01
CA GLN A 250 -6.85 26.32 3.99
C GLN A 250 -7.10 25.16 4.97
N HIS A 251 -6.13 24.87 5.86
CA HIS A 251 -6.20 23.80 6.86
C HIS A 251 -6.46 22.41 6.24
N VAL A 252 -5.85 22.12 5.09
CA VAL A 252 -5.89 20.79 4.49
C VAL A 252 -4.99 19.84 5.29
N VAL A 253 -5.59 18.81 5.87
CA VAL A 253 -4.93 17.86 6.80
C VAL A 253 -5.04 16.39 6.37
N ASP A 254 -5.89 16.10 5.39
CA ASP A 254 -6.23 14.78 4.88
C ASP A 254 -6.76 14.88 3.44
N GLU A 255 -7.06 13.74 2.81
CA GLU A 255 -7.64 13.72 1.46
C GLU A 255 -9.07 14.27 1.39
N TRP A 256 -9.85 14.14 2.45
CA TRP A 256 -11.21 14.70 2.50
C TRP A 256 -11.17 16.21 2.27
N SER A 257 -10.36 16.92 3.05
CA SER A 257 -10.17 18.36 2.93
C SER A 257 -9.47 18.74 1.63
N LEU A 258 -8.47 17.96 1.19
CA LEU A 258 -7.77 18.19 -0.07
C LEU A 258 -8.73 18.12 -1.26
N HIS A 259 -9.49 17.03 -1.40
CA HIS A 259 -10.43 16.87 -2.52
C HIS A 259 -11.55 17.92 -2.47
N GLY A 260 -11.99 18.32 -1.28
CA GLY A 260 -12.93 19.43 -1.11
C GLY A 260 -12.38 20.73 -1.70
N VAL A 261 -11.12 21.06 -1.37
CA VAL A 261 -10.42 22.22 -1.91
C VAL A 261 -10.23 22.11 -3.43
N LEU A 262 -9.72 20.99 -3.94
CA LEU A 262 -9.49 20.78 -5.36
C LEU A 262 -10.78 20.96 -6.17
N ARG A 263 -11.89 20.38 -5.72
CA ARG A 263 -13.19 20.52 -6.39
C ARG A 263 -13.73 21.94 -6.33
N SER A 264 -13.59 22.62 -5.19
CA SER A 264 -14.03 24.02 -5.05
C SER A 264 -13.27 24.97 -5.97
N GLN A 265 -12.05 24.60 -6.37
CA GLN A 265 -11.16 25.39 -7.22
C GLN A 265 -11.06 24.86 -8.67
N HIS A 266 -11.79 23.80 -9.03
CA HIS A 266 -11.67 23.11 -10.33
C HIS A 266 -10.23 22.68 -10.66
N ALA A 267 -9.53 22.15 -9.65
CA ALA A 267 -8.12 21.75 -9.70
C ALA A 267 -7.93 20.23 -9.60
N GLU A 268 -8.93 19.42 -9.97
CA GLU A 268 -8.88 17.95 -9.87
C GLU A 268 -7.72 17.32 -10.65
N ALA A 269 -7.27 17.98 -11.74
CA ALA A 269 -6.12 17.55 -12.54
C ALA A 269 -4.81 17.49 -11.73
N GLU A 270 -4.69 18.20 -10.60
CA GLU A 270 -3.51 18.12 -9.73
C GLU A 270 -3.39 16.76 -9.03
N LEU A 271 -4.51 16.14 -8.69
CA LEU A 271 -4.52 14.79 -8.13
C LEU A 271 -4.07 13.76 -9.17
N GLU A 272 -4.55 13.91 -10.41
CA GLU A 272 -4.15 13.03 -11.51
C GLU A 272 -2.65 13.18 -11.83
N GLU A 273 -2.13 14.41 -11.82
CA GLU A 273 -0.68 14.65 -12.01
C GLU A 273 0.14 14.02 -10.88
N HIS A 274 -0.32 14.08 -9.63
CA HIS A 274 0.29 13.36 -8.52
C HIS A 274 0.33 11.85 -8.78
N TYR A 275 -0.80 11.23 -9.15
CA TYR A 275 -0.81 9.80 -9.44
C TYR A 275 0.08 9.41 -10.63
N LYS A 276 0.19 10.28 -11.64
CA LYS A 276 1.01 10.07 -12.83
C LYS A 276 2.51 10.13 -12.57
N THR A 277 2.93 10.95 -11.62
CA THR A 277 4.35 11.29 -11.44
C THR A 277 4.94 10.78 -10.14
N PHE A 278 4.12 10.55 -9.11
CA PHE A 278 4.60 10.08 -7.83
C PHE A 278 5.06 8.63 -7.93
N ILE A 279 4.25 7.66 -8.36
CA ILE A 279 4.74 6.30 -8.65
C ILE A 279 4.62 6.04 -10.14
N THR A 280 5.71 5.54 -10.72
CA THR A 280 5.85 5.33 -12.16
C THR A 280 6.27 3.89 -12.47
N GLU A 281 6.27 3.51 -13.75
CA GLU A 281 6.81 2.23 -14.20
C GLU A 281 8.26 2.01 -13.75
N GLN A 282 9.08 3.06 -13.75
CA GLN A 282 10.47 3.01 -13.29
C GLN A 282 10.57 2.61 -11.82
N ASP A 283 9.61 3.02 -10.99
CA ASP A 283 9.60 2.63 -9.58
C ASP A 283 9.42 1.12 -9.43
N PHE A 284 8.53 0.48 -10.21
CA PHE A 284 8.40 -0.99 -10.21
C PHE A 284 9.66 -1.69 -10.71
N ALA A 285 10.30 -1.16 -11.76
CA ALA A 285 11.59 -1.66 -12.22
C ALA A 285 12.66 -1.56 -11.12
N ASN A 286 12.73 -0.45 -10.40
CA ASN A 286 13.68 -0.21 -9.31
C ASN A 286 13.38 -1.07 -8.07
N ILE A 287 12.12 -1.33 -7.76
CA ILE A 287 11.70 -2.24 -6.69
C ILE A 287 12.21 -3.65 -6.99
N ALA A 288 11.99 -4.16 -8.20
CA ALA A 288 12.57 -5.44 -8.63
C ALA A 288 14.11 -5.41 -8.59
N GLY A 289 14.71 -4.30 -9.04
CA GLY A 289 16.15 -4.05 -9.02
C GLY A 289 16.78 -4.01 -7.63
N ALA A 290 16.00 -3.68 -6.61
CA ALA A 290 16.38 -3.73 -5.19
C ALA A 290 16.23 -5.14 -4.58
N GLY A 291 15.95 -6.16 -5.40
CA GLY A 291 15.77 -7.55 -4.95
C GLY A 291 14.42 -7.81 -4.30
N LEU A 292 13.48 -6.87 -4.37
CA LEU A 292 12.12 -7.02 -3.83
C LEU A 292 11.21 -7.73 -4.82
N ASN A 293 10.14 -8.35 -4.31
CA ASN A 293 9.23 -9.18 -5.10
C ASN A 293 7.74 -8.88 -4.89
N TRP A 294 7.42 -7.98 -3.95
CA TRP A 294 6.04 -7.61 -3.65
C TRP A 294 5.89 -6.10 -3.44
N VAL A 295 4.69 -5.61 -3.71
CA VAL A 295 4.21 -4.30 -3.27
C VAL A 295 2.89 -4.43 -2.52
N ARG A 296 2.71 -3.67 -1.45
CA ARG A 296 1.41 -3.45 -0.82
C ARG A 296 0.88 -2.10 -1.29
N ILE A 297 -0.33 -2.07 -1.84
CA ILE A 297 -0.93 -0.88 -2.43
C ILE A 297 -2.17 -0.48 -1.62
N PRO A 298 -2.05 0.59 -0.80
CA PRO A 298 -3.20 1.28 -0.24
C PRO A 298 -4.15 1.73 -1.35
N LEU A 299 -5.36 1.19 -1.37
CA LEU A 299 -6.40 1.54 -2.33
C LEU A 299 -7.58 2.15 -1.57
N PRO A 300 -8.03 3.36 -1.94
CA PRO A 300 -9.16 3.96 -1.28
C PRO A 300 -10.49 3.43 -1.84
N TYR A 301 -11.56 3.46 -1.03
CA TYR A 301 -12.87 3.03 -1.52
C TYR A 301 -13.42 3.88 -2.67
N TRP A 302 -13.02 5.16 -2.79
CA TRP A 302 -13.43 6.03 -3.90
C TRP A 302 -12.75 5.67 -5.23
N ALA A 303 -11.85 4.68 -5.26
CA ALA A 303 -11.48 4.00 -6.50
C ALA A 303 -12.69 3.29 -7.14
N ILE A 304 -13.70 2.92 -6.34
CA ILE A 304 -14.93 2.25 -6.79
C ILE A 304 -16.02 3.27 -7.07
N GLU A 305 -16.44 3.99 -6.03
CA GLU A 305 -17.51 5.00 -6.09
C GLU A 305 -17.42 5.97 -4.91
N ARG A 306 -18.10 7.11 -5.03
CA ARG A 306 -18.40 8.02 -3.91
C ARG A 306 -19.91 8.27 -3.81
N TRP A 307 -20.37 8.72 -2.65
CA TRP A 307 -21.74 9.24 -2.49
C TRP A 307 -21.76 10.77 -2.57
N SER A 308 -22.95 11.35 -2.66
CA SER A 308 -23.13 12.77 -3.02
C SER A 308 -22.53 13.75 -2.01
N ASP A 309 -22.52 13.39 -0.74
CA ASP A 309 -21.99 14.18 0.38
C ASP A 309 -20.48 14.03 0.57
N GLU A 310 -19.82 13.25 -0.29
CA GLU A 310 -18.39 12.98 -0.21
C GLU A 310 -17.60 13.82 -1.21
N PRO A 311 -16.51 14.49 -0.77
CA PRO A 311 -15.74 15.36 -1.64
C PRO A 311 -14.81 14.58 -2.56
N PHE A 312 -14.62 13.27 -2.36
CA PHE A 312 -13.60 12.51 -3.06
C PHE A 312 -13.72 12.59 -4.59
N ILE A 313 -12.59 12.47 -5.28
CA ILE A 313 -12.55 12.39 -6.74
C ILE A 313 -12.62 10.91 -7.10
N GLU A 314 -13.75 10.51 -7.68
CA GLU A 314 -14.10 9.11 -7.93
C GLU A 314 -13.30 8.51 -9.10
N ARG A 315 -12.88 7.24 -8.97
CA ARG A 315 -12.30 6.37 -10.02
C ARG A 315 -10.99 6.79 -10.68
N VAL A 316 -10.45 7.97 -10.38
CA VAL A 316 -9.15 8.38 -10.91
C VAL A 316 -8.05 7.45 -10.39
N SER A 317 -8.02 7.16 -9.08
CA SER A 317 -7.06 6.21 -8.48
C SER A 317 -7.15 4.79 -9.04
N TRP A 318 -8.34 4.33 -9.46
CA TRP A 318 -8.53 3.02 -10.09
C TRP A 318 -7.75 2.88 -11.40
N THR A 319 -7.73 3.94 -12.21
CA THR A 319 -6.96 3.97 -13.47
C THR A 319 -5.47 3.69 -13.23
N TYR A 320 -4.92 4.21 -12.14
CA TYR A 320 -3.52 4.01 -11.78
C TYR A 320 -3.27 2.68 -11.07
N PHE A 321 -4.27 2.13 -10.38
CA PHE A 321 -4.20 0.76 -9.90
C PHE A 321 -4.12 -0.26 -11.05
N LEU A 322 -4.83 -0.04 -12.16
CA LEU A 322 -4.67 -0.86 -13.37
C LEU A 322 -3.27 -0.76 -13.96
N LYS A 323 -2.68 0.44 -14.01
CA LYS A 323 -1.26 0.61 -14.40
C LYS A 323 -0.31 -0.13 -13.46
N ALA A 324 -0.59 -0.11 -12.15
CA ALA A 324 0.19 -0.86 -11.17
C ALA A 324 0.17 -2.37 -11.45
N ILE A 325 -0.98 -2.94 -11.82
CA ILE A 325 -1.11 -4.36 -12.21
C ILE A 325 -0.26 -4.67 -13.44
N GLU A 326 -0.29 -3.80 -14.46
CA GLU A 326 0.52 -3.97 -15.66
C GLU A 326 2.01 -3.91 -15.37
N TRP A 327 2.47 -2.93 -14.59
CA TRP A 327 3.87 -2.80 -14.21
C TRP A 327 4.30 -3.96 -13.30
N ALA A 328 3.49 -4.34 -12.32
CA ALA A 328 3.75 -5.48 -11.46
C ALA A 328 3.93 -6.76 -12.28
N ARG A 329 3.03 -7.02 -13.23
CA ARG A 329 3.15 -8.12 -14.17
C ARG A 329 4.43 -8.05 -14.98
N LYS A 330 4.72 -6.89 -15.59
CA LYS A 330 5.90 -6.69 -16.44
C LYS A 330 7.19 -7.02 -15.71
N TYR A 331 7.35 -6.60 -14.46
CA TYR A 331 8.58 -6.78 -13.67
C TYR A 331 8.56 -8.01 -12.73
N GLY A 332 7.50 -8.82 -12.76
CA GLY A 332 7.42 -10.01 -11.94
C GLY A 332 7.13 -9.77 -10.45
N ILE A 333 6.53 -8.63 -10.12
CA ILE A 333 6.16 -8.21 -8.75
C ILE A 333 4.71 -8.63 -8.47
N ARG A 334 4.43 -9.07 -7.25
CA ARG A 334 3.08 -9.37 -6.76
C ARG A 334 2.51 -8.22 -5.93
N ILE A 335 1.19 -8.11 -5.89
CA ILE A 335 0.46 -7.04 -5.22
C ILE A 335 -0.34 -7.62 -4.05
N GLN A 336 -0.15 -7.06 -2.86
CA GLN A 336 -1.18 -7.03 -1.83
C GLN A 336 -2.05 -5.79 -2.08
N LEU A 337 -3.31 -6.01 -2.47
CA LEU A 337 -4.30 -4.93 -2.51
C LEU A 337 -4.76 -4.69 -1.08
N ASP A 338 -4.67 -3.47 -0.59
CA ASP A 338 -5.09 -3.12 0.77
C ASP A 338 -6.23 -2.10 0.72
N LEU A 339 -7.43 -2.45 1.19
CA LEU A 339 -8.53 -1.49 1.31
C LEU A 339 -8.24 -0.56 2.49
N HIS A 340 -7.54 0.53 2.17
CA HIS A 340 -6.90 1.37 3.17
C HIS A 340 -7.86 2.40 3.78
N THR A 341 -8.96 2.68 3.08
CA THR A 341 -9.98 3.63 3.53
C THR A 341 -11.37 3.01 3.40
N VAL A 342 -12.25 3.28 4.38
CA VAL A 342 -13.64 2.82 4.37
C VAL A 342 -14.61 3.94 4.76
N PRO A 343 -15.88 3.89 4.31
CA PRO A 343 -16.90 4.86 4.69
C PRO A 343 -17.01 5.05 6.22
N GLY A 344 -17.02 6.30 6.66
CA GLY A 344 -17.06 6.65 8.09
C GLY A 344 -15.70 6.69 8.78
N SER A 345 -14.61 6.27 8.12
CA SER A 345 -13.26 6.09 8.67
C SER A 345 -13.17 5.03 9.76
N GLN A 346 -12.22 4.11 9.60
CA GLN A 346 -11.99 3.00 10.53
C GLN A 346 -11.12 3.35 11.75
N ASN A 347 -10.43 4.48 11.73
CA ASN A 347 -9.47 4.86 12.78
C ASN A 347 -9.44 6.36 13.12
N GLY A 348 -10.09 7.21 12.31
CA GLY A 348 -10.09 8.66 12.47
C GLY A 348 -8.75 9.35 12.15
N TRP A 349 -7.80 8.63 11.56
CA TRP A 349 -6.48 9.17 11.17
C TRP A 349 -6.50 9.65 9.71
N ASN A 350 -5.59 10.55 9.35
CA ASN A 350 -5.55 11.15 8.01
C ASN A 350 -5.48 10.12 6.86
N HIS A 351 -4.69 9.05 7.03
CA HIS A 351 -4.53 7.98 6.05
C HIS A 351 -5.77 7.07 5.89
N SER A 352 -6.80 7.20 6.73
CA SER A 352 -8.13 6.62 6.43
C SER A 352 -8.96 7.48 5.45
N GLY A 353 -8.36 8.54 4.91
CA GLY A 353 -8.98 9.49 3.98
C GLY A 353 -9.67 10.68 4.66
N ARG A 354 -10.10 10.53 5.92
CA ARG A 354 -10.69 11.62 6.72
C ARG A 354 -10.26 11.52 8.18
N MET A 355 -9.55 12.53 8.64
CA MET A 355 -9.22 12.73 10.04
C MET A 355 -10.49 13.09 10.81
N LEU A 356 -10.79 12.32 11.86
CA LEU A 356 -11.97 12.48 12.69
C LEU A 356 -11.60 12.25 14.15
N ARG A 357 -12.26 12.96 15.07
CA ARG A 357 -12.14 12.65 16.51
C ARG A 357 -12.58 11.21 16.81
N ASN A 358 -13.59 10.73 16.10
CA ASN A 358 -14.08 9.36 16.18
C ASN A 358 -14.48 8.87 14.79
N GLY A 359 -14.02 7.68 14.41
CA GLY A 359 -14.57 6.95 13.28
C GLY A 359 -16.04 6.59 13.47
N ASN A 360 -16.76 6.44 12.36
CA ASN A 360 -18.18 6.07 12.25
C ASN A 360 -18.36 4.73 11.52
N TRP A 361 -17.29 4.02 11.18
CA TRP A 361 -17.36 2.64 10.71
C TRP A 361 -17.52 1.72 11.94
N LEU A 362 -18.43 0.73 11.94
CA LEU A 362 -18.67 -0.16 13.11
C LEU A 362 -18.77 0.53 14.50
N LYS A 363 -19.13 1.82 14.52
CA LYS A 363 -19.19 2.69 15.69
C LYS A 363 -20.23 3.79 15.47
N GLY A 364 -20.94 4.16 16.53
CA GLY A 364 -22.00 5.16 16.49
C GLY A 364 -23.24 4.72 15.70
N PRO A 365 -24.23 5.62 15.56
CA PRO A 365 -25.52 5.32 14.94
C PRO A 365 -25.44 4.80 13.50
N MET A 366 -24.46 5.26 12.71
CA MET A 366 -24.28 4.85 11.31
C MET A 366 -23.27 3.71 11.14
N GLY A 367 -22.80 3.11 12.23
CA GLY A 367 -21.73 2.09 12.23
C GLY A 367 -22.03 0.87 11.35
N VAL A 368 -23.23 0.31 11.46
CA VAL A 368 -23.64 -0.86 10.67
C VAL A 368 -23.81 -0.50 9.20
N ALA A 369 -24.50 0.60 8.90
CA ALA A 369 -24.71 1.07 7.53
C ALA A 369 -23.37 1.33 6.78
N ASN A 370 -22.42 2.01 7.43
CA ASN A 370 -21.08 2.22 6.88
C ASN A 370 -20.32 0.90 6.64
N ALA A 371 -20.46 -0.06 7.55
CA ALA A 371 -19.85 -1.37 7.38
C ALA A 371 -20.51 -2.21 6.27
N GLN A 372 -21.82 -2.13 6.09
CA GLN A 372 -22.53 -2.72 4.96
C GLN A 372 -22.06 -2.16 3.61
N ARG A 373 -21.85 -0.84 3.52
CA ARG A 373 -21.23 -0.23 2.34
C ARG A 373 -19.81 -0.76 2.10
N THR A 374 -19.03 -0.95 3.17
CA THR A 374 -17.70 -1.57 3.09
C THR A 374 -17.75 -3.00 2.53
N LEU A 375 -18.73 -3.82 2.95
CA LEU A 375 -18.91 -5.18 2.41
C LEU A 375 -19.22 -5.18 0.90
N THR A 376 -19.94 -4.17 0.41
CA THR A 376 -20.17 -3.98 -1.05
C THR A 376 -18.86 -3.77 -1.80
N TYR A 377 -17.94 -3.01 -1.21
CA TYR A 377 -16.63 -2.72 -1.81
C TYR A 377 -15.70 -3.92 -1.78
N ILE A 378 -15.69 -4.67 -0.67
CA ILE A 378 -15.00 -5.95 -0.58
C ILE A 378 -15.52 -6.92 -1.65
N ARG A 379 -16.84 -7.03 -1.84
CA ARG A 379 -17.45 -7.82 -2.91
C ARG A 379 -16.99 -7.37 -4.29
N THR A 380 -17.04 -6.07 -4.55
CA THR A 380 -16.66 -5.45 -5.84
C THR A 380 -15.19 -5.73 -6.19
N LEU A 381 -14.28 -5.49 -5.26
CA LEU A 381 -12.85 -5.74 -5.46
C LEU A 381 -12.56 -7.23 -5.64
N THR A 382 -13.24 -8.08 -4.87
CA THR A 382 -13.08 -9.54 -4.99
C THR A 382 -13.52 -10.05 -6.35
N GLN A 383 -14.66 -9.58 -6.86
CA GLN A 383 -15.14 -9.89 -8.20
C GLN A 383 -14.10 -9.55 -9.26
N PHE A 384 -13.38 -8.44 -9.10
CA PHE A 384 -12.31 -8.05 -10.02
C PHE A 384 -11.06 -8.96 -9.87
N ILE A 385 -10.47 -9.03 -8.69
CA ILE A 385 -9.15 -9.67 -8.48
C ILE A 385 -9.19 -11.20 -8.56
N ALA A 386 -10.36 -11.83 -8.39
CA ALA A 386 -10.51 -13.27 -8.52
C ALA A 386 -10.54 -13.76 -9.97
N GLN A 387 -10.64 -12.86 -10.96
CA GLN A 387 -10.59 -13.28 -12.37
C GLN A 387 -9.18 -13.80 -12.74
N PRO A 388 -9.07 -14.79 -13.66
CA PRO A 388 -7.78 -15.38 -14.06
C PRO A 388 -6.73 -14.37 -14.55
N GLN A 389 -7.20 -13.26 -15.13
CA GLN A 389 -6.36 -12.15 -15.61
C GLN A 389 -5.62 -11.40 -14.49
N TYR A 390 -6.06 -11.52 -13.23
CA TYR A 390 -5.52 -10.73 -12.11
C TYR A 390 -5.02 -11.58 -10.94
N SER A 391 -5.52 -12.80 -10.77
CA SER A 391 -5.30 -13.62 -9.57
C SER A 391 -3.84 -13.93 -9.23
N ASN A 392 -2.95 -14.02 -10.24
CA ASN A 392 -1.53 -14.23 -10.02
C ASN A 392 -0.76 -12.94 -9.67
N VAL A 393 -1.28 -11.79 -10.10
CA VAL A 393 -0.67 -10.48 -9.86
C VAL A 393 -1.15 -9.91 -8.54
N VAL A 394 -2.43 -10.09 -8.20
CA VAL A 394 -3.05 -9.63 -6.95
C VAL A 394 -3.52 -10.83 -6.10
N PRO A 395 -2.58 -11.67 -5.61
CA PRO A 395 -2.93 -12.90 -4.88
C PRO A 395 -3.30 -12.66 -3.40
N MET A 396 -3.20 -11.43 -2.87
CA MET A 396 -3.51 -11.10 -1.48
C MET A 396 -4.38 -9.84 -1.38
N PHE A 397 -5.38 -9.87 -0.49
CA PHE A 397 -6.32 -8.79 -0.26
C PHE A 397 -6.45 -8.45 1.24
N GLY A 398 -5.94 -7.29 1.64
CA GLY A 398 -6.15 -6.66 2.95
C GLY A 398 -7.54 -6.04 3.06
N LEU A 399 -8.35 -6.52 4.01
CA LEU A 399 -9.77 -6.17 4.07
C LEU A 399 -10.04 -4.74 4.57
N VAL A 400 -9.33 -4.31 5.60
CA VAL A 400 -9.42 -2.97 6.20
C VAL A 400 -8.09 -2.67 6.89
N ASN A 401 -7.46 -1.57 6.52
CA ASN A 401 -6.21 -1.11 7.17
C ASN A 401 -6.44 -0.56 8.57
N GLU A 402 -5.65 -0.98 9.55
CA GLU A 402 -5.58 -0.42 10.91
C GLU A 402 -6.91 0.07 11.50
N PRO A 403 -7.98 -0.75 11.58
CA PRO A 403 -9.18 -0.35 12.30
C PRO A 403 -8.83 -0.06 13.76
N SER A 404 -8.81 1.23 14.11
CA SER A 404 -8.41 1.74 15.41
C SER A 404 -9.66 2.19 16.14
N TYR A 405 -10.32 1.23 16.75
CA TYR A 405 -11.24 1.49 17.84
C TYR A 405 -10.50 1.21 19.13
N LEU A 406 -10.90 1.88 20.22
CA LEU A 406 -10.46 1.65 21.61
C LEU A 406 -9.19 2.43 22.00
N GLY A 407 -9.38 3.55 22.68
CA GLY A 407 -8.35 4.01 23.61
C GLY A 407 -7.98 2.84 24.53
N ASN A 408 -6.75 2.36 24.39
CA ASN A 408 -6.20 1.15 25.01
C ASN A 408 -6.92 -0.14 24.60
N ALA A 409 -6.14 -1.14 24.16
CA ALA A 409 -6.54 -2.49 23.78
C ALA A 409 -7.55 -3.11 24.78
N SER A 410 -8.84 -2.85 24.59
CA SER A 410 -9.91 -3.33 25.46
C SER A 410 -10.78 -4.30 24.67
N PHE A 411 -10.73 -5.56 25.09
CA PHE A 411 -11.52 -6.74 24.73
C PHE A 411 -12.77 -6.58 23.81
N PRO A 412 -13.74 -5.65 23.99
CA PRO A 412 -14.94 -5.59 23.14
C PRO A 412 -14.79 -5.26 21.64
N ALA A 413 -13.76 -4.54 21.14
CA ALA A 413 -13.72 -4.24 19.69
C ALA A 413 -13.23 -5.40 18.81
N ASN A 414 -12.42 -6.31 19.37
CA ASN A 414 -12.00 -7.50 18.63
C ASN A 414 -13.19 -8.37 18.25
N ASP A 415 -14.22 -8.45 19.09
CA ASP A 415 -15.40 -9.24 18.78
C ASP A 415 -16.24 -8.62 17.66
N VAL A 416 -16.46 -7.30 17.67
CA VAL A 416 -17.15 -6.59 16.58
C VAL A 416 -16.43 -6.79 15.24
N LEU A 417 -15.10 -6.71 15.23
CA LEU A 417 -14.29 -6.95 14.02
C LEU A 417 -14.40 -8.40 13.54
N LYS A 418 -14.42 -9.41 14.43
CA LYS A 418 -14.60 -10.82 14.04
C LYS A 418 -15.91 -11.06 13.31
N HIS A 419 -17.01 -10.43 13.74
CA HIS A 419 -18.30 -10.50 13.04
C HIS A 419 -18.19 -9.97 11.60
N PHE A 420 -17.59 -8.79 11.42
CA PHE A 420 -17.39 -8.19 10.10
C PHE A 420 -16.47 -9.03 9.22
N TYR A 421 -15.31 -9.45 9.74
CA TYR A 421 -14.34 -10.23 8.97
C TYR A 421 -14.86 -11.62 8.61
N TYR A 422 -15.69 -12.24 9.45
CA TYR A 422 -16.34 -13.50 9.08
C TYR A 422 -17.37 -13.31 7.96
N GLU A 423 -18.13 -12.20 7.97
CA GLU A 423 -19.02 -11.86 6.87
C GLU A 423 -18.25 -11.63 5.57
N ALA A 424 -17.18 -10.83 5.61
CA ALA A 424 -16.28 -10.62 4.47
C ALA A 424 -15.66 -11.93 3.96
N TYR A 425 -15.22 -12.82 4.86
CA TYR A 425 -14.72 -14.15 4.50
C TYR A 425 -15.75 -14.94 3.67
N LYS A 426 -17.01 -15.00 4.13
CA LYS A 426 -18.09 -15.69 3.43
C LYS A 426 -18.33 -15.10 2.04
N ILE A 427 -18.39 -13.77 1.94
CA ILE A 427 -18.54 -13.07 0.65
C ILE A 427 -17.42 -13.47 -0.30
N ILE A 428 -16.17 -13.39 0.16
CA ILE A 428 -15.00 -13.66 -0.68
C ILE A 428 -15.00 -15.10 -1.17
N ARG A 429 -15.23 -16.07 -0.28
CA ARG A 429 -15.23 -17.50 -0.65
C ARG A 429 -16.43 -17.89 -1.50
N THR A 430 -17.57 -17.20 -1.36
CA THR A 430 -18.74 -17.40 -2.24
C THR A 430 -18.46 -16.98 -3.69
N ILE A 431 -17.62 -15.96 -3.87
CA ILE A 431 -17.20 -15.46 -5.20
C ILE A 431 -16.06 -16.32 -5.74
N SER A 432 -15.03 -16.56 -4.92
CA SER A 432 -13.76 -17.09 -5.36
C SER A 432 -13.68 -18.63 -5.35
N GLY A 433 -14.55 -19.29 -4.57
CA GLY A 433 -14.50 -20.73 -4.36
C GLY A 433 -13.17 -21.17 -3.76
N SER A 434 -12.63 -22.29 -4.27
CA SER A 434 -11.31 -22.81 -3.90
C SER A 434 -10.13 -22.02 -4.49
N GLY A 435 -10.38 -21.10 -5.43
CA GLY A 435 -9.41 -20.17 -6.00
C GLY A 435 -9.59 -18.74 -5.48
N GLY A 436 -8.71 -17.81 -5.88
CA GLY A 436 -8.76 -16.39 -5.47
C GLY A 436 -7.83 -16.02 -4.31
N PRO A 437 -7.97 -14.80 -3.75
CA PRO A 437 -6.94 -14.20 -2.93
C PRO A 437 -6.81 -14.85 -1.54
N VAL A 438 -5.59 -14.77 -1.01
CA VAL A 438 -5.34 -14.82 0.43
C VAL A 438 -5.97 -13.60 1.07
N ILE A 439 -6.88 -13.84 2.03
CA ILE A 439 -7.52 -12.78 2.81
C ILE A 439 -6.52 -12.38 3.88
N ASN A 440 -6.15 -11.11 3.91
CA ASN A 440 -5.23 -10.55 4.90
C ASN A 440 -6.04 -9.68 5.90
N ILE A 441 -5.90 -9.98 7.19
CA ILE A 441 -6.65 -9.34 8.27
C ILE A 441 -5.68 -8.68 9.23
N PHE A 442 -5.92 -7.40 9.53
CA PHE A 442 -5.13 -6.65 10.49
C PHE A 442 -5.31 -7.15 11.93
N ASP A 443 -4.19 -7.39 12.62
CA ASP A 443 -4.12 -7.61 14.06
C ASP A 443 -3.46 -6.40 14.73
N GLN A 444 -4.24 -5.68 15.55
CA GLN A 444 -3.79 -4.50 16.27
C GLN A 444 -2.69 -4.82 17.31
N ASN A 445 -2.60 -6.08 17.75
CA ASN A 445 -1.53 -6.53 18.63
C ASN A 445 -0.33 -7.01 17.81
N ALA A 446 0.56 -6.08 17.46
CA ALA A 446 1.77 -6.40 16.71
C ALA A 446 2.72 -7.41 17.41
N HIS A 447 2.56 -7.64 18.73
CA HIS A 447 3.34 -8.65 19.46
C HIS A 447 2.73 -10.06 19.37
N LEU A 448 1.52 -10.20 18.83
CA LEU A 448 0.83 -11.48 18.63
C LEU A 448 0.74 -12.32 19.93
N THR A 449 0.53 -11.64 21.07
CA THR A 449 0.41 -12.31 22.36
C THR A 449 -0.90 -13.12 22.44
N PRO A 450 -0.88 -14.34 23.03
CA PRO A 450 -1.99 -15.28 22.93
C PRO A 450 -3.32 -14.79 23.50
N GLU A 451 -3.28 -13.91 24.50
CA GLU A 451 -4.47 -13.41 25.19
C GLU A 451 -5.28 -12.40 24.34
N TRP A 452 -4.73 -11.96 23.20
CA TRP A 452 -5.23 -10.80 22.44
C TRP A 452 -5.36 -11.03 20.93
N ALA A 453 -4.82 -12.13 20.41
CA ALA A 453 -4.54 -12.26 18.98
C ALA A 453 -5.74 -12.73 18.14
N MET A 454 -5.86 -12.15 16.94
CA MET A 454 -6.62 -12.73 15.82
C MET A 454 -6.08 -14.10 15.40
N ALA A 455 -4.93 -14.51 15.92
CA ALA A 455 -4.27 -15.80 15.69
C ALA A 455 -5.07 -17.06 16.11
N GLN A 456 -6.26 -16.95 16.68
CA GLN A 456 -7.19 -18.07 16.89
C GLN A 456 -8.54 -17.92 16.15
N PHE A 457 -8.77 -16.75 15.54
CA PHE A 457 -9.98 -16.43 14.80
C PHE A 457 -9.97 -17.14 13.43
N LEU A 458 -11.10 -17.72 13.01
CA LEU A 458 -11.20 -18.50 11.76
C LEU A 458 -10.16 -19.62 11.65
N SER A 459 -9.80 -20.26 12.77
CA SER A 459 -8.83 -21.37 12.75
C SER A 459 -9.31 -22.48 11.81
N GLY A 460 -8.42 -22.88 10.89
CA GLY A 460 -8.72 -23.86 9.84
C GLY A 460 -9.33 -23.27 8.56
N ALA A 461 -9.52 -21.94 8.48
CA ALA A 461 -9.87 -21.27 7.24
C ALA A 461 -8.85 -21.52 6.13
N ASP A 462 -9.35 -21.54 4.91
CA ASP A 462 -8.56 -21.57 3.69
C ASP A 462 -8.03 -20.17 3.35
N ARG A 463 -6.75 -20.06 2.96
CA ARG A 463 -6.08 -18.86 2.42
C ARG A 463 -6.29 -17.60 3.27
N LEU A 464 -5.80 -17.64 4.50
CA LEU A 464 -5.94 -16.57 5.48
C LEU A 464 -4.56 -16.13 5.99
N ALA A 465 -4.37 -14.83 6.11
CA ALA A 465 -3.16 -14.18 6.59
C ALA A 465 -3.48 -13.16 7.69
N LEU A 466 -2.52 -12.96 8.60
CA LEU A 466 -2.51 -11.84 9.53
C LEU A 466 -1.54 -10.76 9.06
N ASP A 467 -1.98 -9.52 9.24
CA ASP A 467 -1.18 -8.33 9.08
C ASP A 467 -0.84 -7.73 10.44
N ILE A 468 0.42 -7.42 10.68
CA ILE A 468 0.87 -6.66 11.86
C ILE A 468 1.71 -5.48 11.44
N HIS A 469 1.61 -4.38 12.19
CA HIS A 469 2.36 -3.16 11.91
C HIS A 469 3.34 -2.83 13.06
N PRO A 470 4.50 -3.52 13.13
CA PRO A 470 5.46 -3.30 14.20
C PRO A 470 6.27 -2.01 13.99
N TYR A 471 5.95 -0.98 14.76
CA TYR A 471 6.69 0.30 14.77
C TYR A 471 7.43 0.54 16.09
N PHE A 472 8.66 1.05 15.99
CA PHE A 472 9.46 1.57 17.11
C PHE A 472 9.35 3.09 17.30
N ALA A 473 8.59 3.78 16.42
CA ALA A 473 8.58 5.23 16.30
C ALA A 473 7.75 5.97 17.37
N PHE A 474 6.67 5.37 17.87
CA PHE A 474 5.60 6.11 18.55
C PHE A 474 5.69 6.10 20.09
N GLY A 475 6.86 5.73 20.63
CA GLY A 475 7.13 5.74 22.08
C GLY A 475 7.60 7.09 22.64
N GLY A 476 7.91 8.07 21.80
CA GLY A 476 8.46 9.37 22.19
C GLY A 476 9.64 9.81 21.30
N GLN A 477 10.26 10.94 21.64
CA GLN A 477 11.39 11.55 20.88
C GLN A 477 12.77 11.22 21.47
N ASP A 478 12.84 10.28 22.41
CA ASP A 478 14.08 9.94 23.12
C ASP A 478 15.20 9.56 22.13
N ARG A 479 16.44 9.94 22.48
CA ARG A 479 17.65 9.69 21.68
C ARG A 479 18.06 8.21 21.75
N VAL A 480 17.27 7.35 21.13
CA VAL A 480 17.57 5.91 21.07
C VAL A 480 18.52 5.66 19.89
N GLN A 481 19.69 5.07 20.18
CA GLN A 481 20.58 4.62 19.11
C GLN A 481 19.95 3.41 18.41
N PRO A 482 19.94 3.34 17.07
CA PRO A 482 19.35 2.20 16.36
C PRO A 482 19.93 0.85 16.78
N THR A 483 21.21 0.82 17.19
CA THR A 483 21.88 -0.39 17.69
C THR A 483 21.26 -0.94 18.97
N ASP A 484 20.68 -0.08 19.81
CA ASP A 484 20.09 -0.48 21.09
C ASP A 484 18.74 -1.19 20.88
N LEU A 485 18.09 -0.91 19.75
CA LEU A 485 16.81 -1.52 19.37
C LEU A 485 16.96 -2.87 18.69
N VAL A 486 18.16 -3.26 18.26
CA VAL A 486 18.42 -4.53 17.55
C VAL A 486 17.93 -5.75 18.34
N GLN A 487 18.25 -5.83 19.63
CA GLN A 487 17.78 -6.94 20.45
C GLN A 487 16.25 -6.91 20.63
N GLY A 488 15.67 -5.72 20.78
CA GLY A 488 14.22 -5.53 20.93
C GLY A 488 13.47 -5.98 19.67
N ALA A 489 13.92 -5.59 18.48
CA ALA A 489 13.36 -6.04 17.20
C ALA A 489 13.28 -7.56 17.13
N CYS A 490 14.38 -8.24 17.44
CA CYS A 490 14.43 -9.69 17.37
C CYS A 490 13.62 -10.38 18.47
N LYS A 491 13.78 -9.97 19.73
CA LYS A 491 13.16 -10.67 20.87
C LYS A 491 11.65 -10.42 21.00
N ASN A 492 11.18 -9.23 20.59
CA ASN A 492 9.78 -8.84 20.81
C ASN A 492 8.84 -9.33 19.71
N TYR A 493 9.35 -9.65 18.51
CA TYR A 493 8.52 -10.00 17.35
C TYR A 493 8.78 -11.41 16.81
N ALA A 494 10.04 -11.83 16.68
CA ALA A 494 10.36 -13.12 16.06
C ALA A 494 9.64 -14.32 16.73
N PRO A 495 9.58 -14.45 18.07
CA PRO A 495 8.89 -15.59 18.68
C PRO A 495 7.38 -15.64 18.38
N GLY A 496 6.71 -14.48 18.40
CA GLY A 496 5.28 -14.37 18.12
C GLY A 496 4.94 -14.70 16.66
N ILE A 497 5.77 -14.21 15.73
CA ILE A 497 5.65 -14.48 14.29
C ILE A 497 5.89 -15.96 14.00
N ALA A 498 6.95 -16.57 14.57
CA ALA A 498 7.24 -18.00 14.39
C ALA A 498 6.06 -18.88 14.84
N LYS A 499 5.54 -18.57 16.04
CA LYS A 499 4.41 -19.30 16.62
C LYS A 499 3.15 -19.15 15.79
N THR A 500 2.89 -17.94 15.27
CA THR A 500 1.72 -17.65 14.45
C THR A 500 1.80 -18.35 13.09
N TRP A 501 2.97 -18.37 12.45
CA TRP A 501 3.21 -19.18 11.25
C TRP A 501 2.87 -20.67 11.46
N ASN A 502 3.24 -21.23 12.61
CA ASN A 502 2.93 -22.63 12.94
C ASN A 502 1.44 -22.87 13.22
N SER A 503 0.82 -21.99 14.00
CA SER A 503 -0.47 -22.25 14.64
C SER A 503 -1.67 -21.66 13.89
N TYR A 504 -1.46 -20.59 13.13
CA TYR A 504 -2.49 -19.87 12.40
C TYR A 504 -2.35 -20.08 10.89
N GLY A 505 -1.21 -19.64 10.33
CA GLY A 505 -1.05 -19.51 8.89
C GLY A 505 -0.10 -18.40 8.52
N ILE A 506 -0.33 -17.76 7.37
CA ILE A 506 0.51 -16.68 6.87
C ILE A 506 0.45 -15.50 7.85
N VAL A 507 1.60 -14.92 8.19
CA VAL A 507 1.67 -13.63 8.89
C VAL A 507 2.78 -12.80 8.27
N SER A 508 2.49 -11.53 8.04
CA SER A 508 3.44 -10.56 7.50
C SER A 508 3.46 -9.30 8.35
N ALA A 509 4.64 -8.68 8.44
CA ALA A 509 4.73 -7.28 8.87
C ALA A 509 4.34 -6.38 7.68
N GLY A 510 3.06 -6.06 7.52
CA GLY A 510 2.54 -5.26 6.40
C GLY A 510 2.95 -3.80 6.45
N GLU A 511 3.37 -3.30 7.62
CA GLU A 511 4.01 -2.00 7.73
C GLU A 511 5.06 -1.95 8.84
N TRP A 512 6.23 -1.41 8.53
CA TRP A 512 7.31 -1.15 9.48
C TRP A 512 8.32 -0.17 8.86
N SER A 513 9.18 0.45 9.67
CA SER A 513 10.25 1.33 9.16
C SER A 513 11.49 1.28 10.06
N VAL A 514 12.55 1.98 9.67
CA VAL A 514 13.73 2.16 10.56
C VAL A 514 13.55 3.30 11.57
N ALA A 515 12.35 3.87 11.67
CA ALA A 515 12.09 4.99 12.57
C ALA A 515 12.26 4.58 14.03
N VAL A 516 13.15 5.30 14.73
CA VAL A 516 13.44 5.12 16.16
C VAL A 516 12.67 6.09 17.05
N ASN A 517 11.96 7.04 16.44
CA ASN A 517 11.10 8.03 17.05
C ASN A 517 10.12 8.60 16.00
N ASP A 518 9.25 9.51 16.42
CA ASP A 518 8.23 10.15 15.57
C ASP A 518 8.74 11.40 14.82
N CYS A 519 10.06 11.61 14.72
CA CYS A 519 10.60 12.76 14.00
C CYS A 519 10.38 12.63 12.49
N GLY A 520 9.80 13.68 11.93
CA GLY A 520 9.56 13.84 10.51
C GLY A 520 8.37 14.77 10.28
N LYS A 521 8.30 15.38 9.10
CA LYS A 521 7.27 16.38 8.83
C LYS A 521 5.90 15.75 8.85
N TRP A 522 5.03 16.20 9.75
CA TRP A 522 3.65 15.72 9.85
C TRP A 522 3.47 14.23 10.17
N VAL A 523 4.53 13.52 10.59
CA VAL A 523 4.46 12.09 10.95
C VAL A 523 3.50 11.87 12.13
N SER A 524 3.55 12.70 13.17
CA SER A 524 2.72 12.53 14.37
C SER A 524 1.33 13.18 14.29
N GLN A 525 0.93 13.72 13.13
CA GLN A 525 -0.38 14.35 12.87
C GLN A 525 -0.78 15.50 13.82
N LYS A 526 0.13 15.94 14.71
CA LYS A 526 -0.05 17.07 15.62
C LYS A 526 0.57 18.32 15.01
N ASP A 527 -0.04 19.46 15.32
CA ASP A 527 0.26 20.77 14.77
C ASP A 527 1.77 21.07 14.64
N THR A 528 2.11 21.68 13.51
CA THR A 528 3.43 22.01 12.97
C THR A 528 4.36 22.81 13.88
N ALA A 529 3.84 23.43 14.94
CA ALA A 529 4.62 24.26 15.85
C ALA A 529 5.63 23.47 16.70
N ALA A 530 5.52 22.15 16.80
CA ALA A 530 6.33 21.32 17.69
C ALA A 530 7.48 20.58 16.99
N TYR A 531 8.13 21.23 16.02
CA TYR A 531 9.31 20.68 15.33
C TYR A 531 10.60 20.75 16.14
N GLU A 532 10.62 21.58 17.20
CA GLU A 532 11.72 21.68 18.15
C GLU A 532 11.19 21.52 19.58
N ASP A 533 11.72 20.49 20.25
CA ASP A 533 11.75 20.31 21.70
C ASP A 533 10.40 20.23 22.43
N LYS A 534 9.71 19.08 22.28
CA LYS A 534 8.72 18.70 23.29
C LYS A 534 9.46 18.29 24.57
N ASN A 535 9.35 19.11 25.62
CA ASN A 535 9.68 18.75 27.01
C ASN A 535 11.13 18.32 27.29
N GLY A 536 12.12 18.80 26.52
CA GLY A 536 13.53 18.41 26.72
C GLY A 536 13.91 17.09 26.04
N ALA A 537 13.06 16.53 25.17
CA ALA A 537 13.31 15.28 24.45
C ALA A 537 14.36 15.40 23.32
N GLY A 538 14.75 16.62 22.96
CA GLY A 538 15.77 16.88 21.93
C GLY A 538 15.20 17.37 20.61
N SER A 539 16.09 17.73 19.68
CA SER A 539 15.72 18.32 18.39
C SER A 539 15.54 17.25 17.30
N CYS A 540 14.45 17.32 16.52
CA CYS A 540 14.27 16.50 15.31
C CYS A 540 15.22 16.88 14.17
N ARG A 541 16.02 17.94 14.32
CA ARG A 541 17.00 18.39 13.32
C ARG A 541 18.05 17.33 13.01
N GLU A 542 18.50 16.57 14.01
CA GLU A 542 19.45 15.47 13.80
C GLU A 542 18.85 14.39 12.88
N TRP A 543 17.57 14.07 13.08
CA TRP A 543 16.87 13.01 12.36
C TRP A 543 16.39 13.42 10.97
N THR A 544 16.08 14.69 10.77
CA THR A 544 15.65 15.20 9.44
C THR A 544 16.82 15.60 8.55
N ASN A 545 18.02 15.83 9.12
CA ASN A 545 19.23 16.15 8.38
C ASN A 545 20.07 14.90 8.05
N TYR A 546 19.45 13.95 7.33
CA TYR A 546 20.06 12.65 6.98
C TYR A 546 21.37 12.77 6.19
N GLU A 547 21.59 13.87 5.48
CA GLU A 547 22.83 14.14 4.74
C GLU A 547 24.05 14.30 5.65
N SER A 548 23.82 14.58 6.94
CA SER A 548 24.87 14.75 7.95
C SER A 548 24.99 13.54 8.89
N TRP A 549 24.26 12.45 8.65
CA TRP A 549 24.41 11.24 9.47
C TRP A 549 25.80 10.64 9.31
N SER A 550 26.42 10.31 10.45
CA SER A 550 27.76 9.71 10.43
C SER A 550 27.71 8.29 9.84
N PRO A 551 28.82 7.78 9.29
CA PRO A 551 28.91 6.40 8.82
C PRO A 551 28.50 5.38 9.89
N GLU A 552 28.79 5.64 11.16
CA GLU A 552 28.43 4.79 12.30
C GLU A 552 26.92 4.76 12.52
N LEU A 553 26.25 5.91 12.45
CA LEU A 553 24.79 5.99 12.56
C LEU A 553 24.11 5.26 11.41
N VAL A 554 24.59 5.46 10.17
CA VAL A 554 24.10 4.73 8.99
C VAL A 554 24.29 3.22 9.15
N ALA A 555 25.44 2.77 9.66
CA ALA A 555 25.68 1.36 9.95
C ALA A 555 24.77 0.82 11.07
N GLY A 556 24.48 1.64 12.08
CA GLY A 556 23.53 1.34 13.14
C GLY A 556 22.12 1.10 12.60
N PHE A 557 21.61 2.02 11.77
CA PHE A 557 20.32 1.84 11.10
C PHE A 557 20.30 0.61 10.19
N ARG A 558 21.39 0.32 9.47
CA ARG A 558 21.50 -0.90 8.67
C ARG A 558 21.39 -2.16 9.51
N LYS A 559 22.06 -2.19 10.67
CA LYS A 559 21.96 -3.33 11.60
C LYS A 559 20.54 -3.47 12.16
N PHE A 560 19.89 -2.36 12.49
CA PHE A 560 18.52 -2.34 12.98
C PHE A 560 17.53 -2.80 11.91
N TRP A 561 17.67 -2.33 10.67
CA TRP A 561 16.89 -2.80 9.51
C TRP A 561 17.03 -4.31 9.33
N SER A 562 18.27 -4.83 9.33
CA SER A 562 18.51 -6.26 9.13
C SER A 562 17.91 -7.12 10.24
N ALA A 563 17.97 -6.64 11.49
CA ALA A 563 17.34 -7.31 12.64
C ALA A 563 15.82 -7.37 12.50
N GLN A 564 15.17 -6.25 12.13
CA GLN A 564 13.73 -6.20 11.87
C GLN A 564 13.33 -7.13 10.71
N ALA A 565 14.01 -7.03 9.55
CA ALA A 565 13.71 -7.86 8.39
C ALA A 565 13.88 -9.37 8.66
N ASP A 566 14.90 -9.76 9.45
CA ASP A 566 15.07 -11.16 9.89
C ASP A 566 14.00 -11.59 10.88
N ALA A 567 13.62 -10.70 11.81
CA ALA A 567 12.59 -10.96 12.82
C ALA A 567 11.18 -11.09 12.22
N TYR A 568 10.88 -10.35 11.15
CA TYR A 568 9.57 -10.36 10.50
C TYR A 568 9.48 -11.45 9.45
N GLY A 569 10.56 -11.61 8.69
CA GLY A 569 10.68 -12.62 7.68
C GLY A 569 9.87 -12.35 6.41
N ASP A 570 8.54 -12.27 6.52
CA ASP A 570 7.65 -11.79 5.46
C ASP A 570 7.22 -10.36 5.80
N TRP A 571 7.51 -9.40 4.93
CA TRP A 571 7.39 -7.99 5.30
C TRP A 571 7.17 -7.03 4.13
N PHE A 572 6.58 -5.88 4.45
CA PHE A 572 6.40 -4.73 3.58
C PHE A 572 6.88 -3.45 4.29
N TYR A 573 7.96 -2.85 3.80
CA TYR A 573 8.49 -1.63 4.39
C TYR A 573 7.57 -0.43 4.09
N TRP A 574 7.26 0.38 5.09
CA TRP A 574 6.52 1.63 4.96
C TRP A 574 7.50 2.82 4.85
N THR A 575 7.73 3.37 3.66
CA THR A 575 7.18 3.10 2.32
C THR A 575 8.30 3.13 1.26
N TRP A 576 8.01 2.81 -0.02
CA TRP A 576 8.99 2.86 -1.12
C TRP A 576 9.69 4.23 -1.20
N LYS A 577 8.93 5.33 -1.15
CA LYS A 577 9.51 6.67 -1.19
C LYS A 577 8.65 7.75 -0.54
N ILE A 578 9.33 8.82 -0.14
CA ILE A 578 8.75 10.04 0.40
C ILE A 578 9.05 11.17 -0.60
N GLY A 579 8.06 12.00 -0.89
CA GLY A 579 8.19 13.19 -1.72
C GLY A 579 8.95 14.30 -1.00
N ALA A 580 9.69 15.09 -1.78
CA ALA A 580 10.33 16.28 -1.24
C ALA A 580 9.29 17.32 -0.82
N SER A 581 9.57 18.03 0.26
CA SER A 581 8.85 19.24 0.67
C SER A 581 9.09 20.35 -0.35
N SER A 582 8.02 21.02 -0.76
CA SER A 582 8.07 22.19 -1.65
C SER A 582 8.70 23.41 -0.95
N VAL A 583 8.75 23.41 0.38
CA VAL A 583 9.36 24.47 1.18
C VAL A 583 10.86 24.27 1.35
N SER A 584 11.30 23.05 1.71
CA SER A 584 12.71 22.76 1.99
C SER A 584 13.49 22.22 0.77
N GLY A 585 12.78 21.70 -0.23
CA GLY A 585 13.36 21.00 -1.38
C GLY A 585 13.93 19.62 -1.04
N LYS A 586 13.64 19.09 0.16
CA LYS A 586 14.22 17.83 0.68
C LYS A 586 13.15 16.90 1.25
N ILE A 587 13.50 15.62 1.37
CA ILE A 587 12.71 14.64 2.14
C ILE A 587 12.86 14.97 3.63
N GLU A 588 11.75 15.27 4.30
CA GLU A 588 11.73 15.67 5.72
C GLU A 588 11.32 14.53 6.67
N SER A 589 11.17 13.31 6.16
CA SER A 589 10.79 12.10 6.92
C SER A 589 11.64 10.89 6.49
N PRO A 590 12.99 10.95 6.63
CA PRO A 590 13.91 10.02 5.95
C PRO A 590 13.79 8.57 6.42
N PHE A 591 13.40 8.32 7.67
CA PHE A 591 13.19 6.96 8.18
C PHE A 591 12.17 6.17 7.38
N TRP A 592 11.25 6.85 6.70
CA TRP A 592 10.10 6.24 6.05
C TRP A 592 10.32 6.04 4.54
N SER A 593 11.51 6.34 4.01
CA SER A 593 11.82 6.17 2.58
C SER A 593 12.78 5.00 2.33
N TYR A 594 12.27 3.93 1.73
CA TYR A 594 13.08 2.76 1.36
C TYR A 594 14.13 3.12 0.31
N SER A 595 13.72 3.79 -0.77
CA SER A 595 14.58 4.22 -1.88
C SER A 595 15.69 5.17 -1.43
N LEU A 596 15.41 6.15 -0.56
CA LEU A 596 16.44 7.00 0.02
C LEU A 596 17.39 6.18 0.90
N GLY A 597 16.88 5.20 1.64
CA GLY A 597 17.70 4.29 2.44
C GLY A 597 18.64 3.42 1.62
N LEU A 598 18.25 3.01 0.41
CA LEU A 598 19.14 2.35 -0.55
C LEU A 598 20.22 3.31 -1.08
N GLU A 599 19.82 4.54 -1.44
CA GLU A 599 20.74 5.58 -1.94
C GLU A 599 21.82 5.92 -0.90
N ARG A 600 21.40 6.09 0.35
CA ARG A 600 22.25 6.55 1.47
C ARG A 600 22.85 5.41 2.29
N GLY A 601 22.43 4.18 2.04
CA GLY A 601 23.06 2.96 2.52
C GLY A 601 22.63 2.48 3.91
N TRP A 602 21.65 3.08 4.58
CA TRP A 602 21.10 2.48 5.81
C TRP A 602 20.13 1.32 5.52
N ILE A 603 19.71 1.13 4.27
CA ILE A 603 19.04 -0.09 3.80
C ILE A 603 20.02 -0.87 2.91
N PRO A 604 20.22 -2.17 3.14
CA PRO A 604 21.06 -3.00 2.29
C PRO A 604 20.53 -3.12 0.86
N LYS A 605 21.43 -3.21 -0.12
CA LYS A 605 21.05 -3.43 -1.53
C LYS A 605 20.49 -4.83 -1.80
N ASP A 606 20.98 -5.84 -1.09
CA ASP A 606 20.45 -7.21 -1.13
C ASP A 606 19.67 -7.46 0.16
N PRO A 607 18.33 -7.61 0.12
CA PRO A 607 17.53 -7.78 1.32
C PRO A 607 17.81 -9.11 2.05
N ARG A 608 18.43 -10.10 1.39
CA ARG A 608 18.72 -11.40 1.98
C ARG A 608 19.83 -11.35 3.02
N VAL A 609 20.62 -10.27 3.07
CA VAL A 609 21.64 -10.08 4.12
C VAL A 609 21.04 -9.94 5.51
N ALA A 610 19.72 -9.74 5.61
CA ALA A 610 19.02 -9.79 6.89
C ALA A 610 19.12 -11.17 7.56
N ALA A 611 19.11 -12.25 6.76
CA ALA A 611 19.04 -13.61 7.28
C ALA A 611 20.15 -13.91 8.32
N GLY A 612 19.74 -14.30 9.52
CA GLY A 612 20.64 -14.63 10.63
C GLY A 612 21.04 -13.44 11.51
N SER A 613 20.56 -12.24 11.22
CA SER A 613 20.81 -11.04 12.06
C SER A 613 20.28 -11.20 13.48
N CYS A 614 19.14 -11.88 13.66
CA CYS A 614 18.59 -12.15 14.98
C CYS A 614 19.37 -13.23 15.74
N ALA A 615 19.85 -14.26 15.04
CA ALA A 615 20.76 -15.24 15.63
C ALA A 615 22.04 -14.57 16.14
N ALA A 616 22.63 -13.68 15.33
CA ALA A 616 23.79 -12.89 15.72
C ALA A 616 23.51 -11.93 16.89
N ALA A 617 22.26 -11.52 17.09
CA ALA A 617 21.80 -10.71 18.22
C ALA A 617 21.42 -11.55 19.46
N GLY A 618 21.61 -12.88 19.44
CA GLY A 618 21.29 -13.77 20.55
C GLY A 618 19.79 -14.04 20.73
N ALA A 619 18.99 -13.82 19.69
CA ALA A 619 17.58 -14.22 19.64
C ALA A 619 17.42 -15.50 18.80
N PRO A 620 16.36 -16.29 19.02
CA PRO A 620 16.05 -17.43 18.16
C PRO A 620 15.96 -16.96 16.71
N SER A 621 16.71 -17.61 15.83
CA SER A 621 16.60 -17.36 14.40
C SER A 621 15.25 -17.87 13.90
N LEU A 622 14.58 -17.11 13.03
CA LEU A 622 13.45 -17.63 12.24
C LEU A 622 13.87 -18.60 11.12
N VAL A 623 15.13 -19.05 11.12
CA VAL A 623 15.72 -19.83 10.02
C VAL A 623 15.29 -21.29 10.12
N SER A 624 14.04 -21.54 9.72
CA SER A 624 13.62 -22.68 8.90
C SER A 624 12.11 -22.61 8.75
N HIS A 625 11.66 -22.51 7.50
CA HIS A 625 10.34 -22.89 6.99
C HIS A 625 9.47 -23.65 8.00
N VAL A 626 8.79 -22.91 8.87
CA VAL A 626 7.67 -23.50 9.59
C VAL A 626 6.61 -23.63 8.52
N ALA A 627 6.40 -24.87 8.06
CA ALA A 627 5.38 -25.14 7.07
C ALA A 627 4.06 -24.59 7.65
N PRO A 628 3.42 -23.63 6.97
CA PRO A 628 2.12 -23.14 7.42
C PRO A 628 1.17 -24.32 7.47
N LYS A 629 0.12 -24.22 8.30
CA LYS A 629 -0.97 -25.20 8.26
C LYS A 629 -1.42 -25.37 6.80
N PRO A 630 -1.52 -26.60 6.26
CA PRO A 630 -1.90 -26.81 4.86
C PRO A 630 -3.21 -26.11 4.46
N SER A 631 -4.15 -25.96 5.40
CA SER A 631 -5.37 -25.17 5.22
C SER A 631 -5.09 -23.69 4.93
N ALA A 632 -4.16 -23.07 5.66
CA ALA A 632 -3.86 -21.64 5.53
C ALA A 632 -3.28 -21.25 4.17
N VAL A 633 -2.77 -22.22 3.41
CA VAL A 633 -2.18 -22.01 2.07
C VAL A 633 -3.01 -22.61 0.93
N GLY A 634 -4.21 -23.11 1.22
CA GLY A 634 -5.09 -23.73 0.23
C GLY A 634 -4.59 -25.05 -0.33
N ALA A 635 -3.75 -25.78 0.43
CA ALA A 635 -3.25 -27.10 0.05
C ALA A 635 -4.21 -28.26 0.39
N VAL A 636 -5.34 -27.98 1.03
CA VAL A 636 -6.39 -28.96 1.36
C VAL A 636 -7.76 -28.47 0.89
N ALA A 637 -8.70 -29.40 0.69
CA ALA A 637 -10.07 -29.07 0.35
C ALA A 637 -10.66 -28.10 1.39
N HIS A 638 -11.43 -27.11 0.92
CA HIS A 638 -12.00 -26.04 1.75
C HIS A 638 -12.79 -26.62 2.94
N THR A 639 -12.21 -26.51 4.14
CA THR A 639 -12.89 -26.83 5.40
C THR A 639 -13.53 -25.57 5.97
N ALA A 640 -14.75 -25.69 6.49
CA ALA A 640 -15.38 -24.57 7.18
C ALA A 640 -14.52 -24.16 8.40
N PRO A 641 -14.25 -22.85 8.58
CA PRO A 641 -13.47 -22.39 9.72
C PRO A 641 -14.16 -22.70 11.06
N THR A 642 -13.34 -23.02 12.05
CA THR A 642 -13.79 -23.17 13.46
C THR A 642 -13.79 -21.83 14.19
N ASN A 643 -14.27 -21.81 15.44
CA ASN A 643 -14.42 -20.59 16.25
C ASN A 643 -15.32 -19.51 15.60
N THR A 644 -16.32 -19.96 14.84
CA THR A 644 -17.31 -19.10 14.16
C THR A 644 -18.68 -19.12 14.84
N ALA A 645 -18.87 -19.98 15.85
CA ALA A 645 -20.13 -20.06 16.59
C ALA A 645 -20.45 -18.72 17.26
N GLY A 646 -21.67 -18.22 17.07
CA GLY A 646 -22.11 -16.91 17.59
C GLY A 646 -21.73 -15.71 16.72
N LEU A 647 -20.87 -15.88 15.69
CA LEU A 647 -20.57 -14.82 14.74
C LEU A 647 -21.72 -14.66 13.75
N VAL A 648 -22.58 -13.67 14.00
CA VAL A 648 -23.71 -13.27 13.15
C VAL A 648 -23.46 -11.91 12.49
N TRP A 649 -24.14 -11.65 11.38
CA TRP A 649 -24.12 -10.34 10.73
C TRP A 649 -25.54 -9.74 10.67
N PRO A 650 -25.72 -8.46 11.03
CA PRO A 650 -24.76 -7.57 11.70
C PRO A 650 -24.32 -8.06 13.10
N PRO A 651 -23.25 -7.51 13.69
CA PRO A 651 -22.87 -7.81 15.08
C PRO A 651 -24.03 -7.48 16.04
N PRO A 652 -24.23 -8.18 17.17
CA PRO A 652 -25.31 -7.88 18.12
C PRO A 652 -25.18 -6.49 18.80
N SER A 653 -23.95 -6.01 18.97
CA SER A 653 -23.61 -4.71 19.53
C SER A 653 -22.39 -4.12 18.80
N LEU A 654 -22.23 -2.81 18.87
CA LEU A 654 -21.00 -2.10 18.52
C LEU A 654 -20.30 -1.61 19.79
N VAL A 655 -19.08 -1.08 19.66
CA VAL A 655 -18.24 -0.62 20.78
C VAL A 655 -18.98 0.37 21.70
N ASP A 656 -19.83 1.21 21.14
CA ASP A 656 -20.58 2.28 21.81
C ASP A 656 -22.10 2.18 21.60
N GLN A 657 -22.59 1.10 21.00
CA GLN A 657 -24.00 0.87 20.73
C GLN A 657 -24.42 -0.53 21.23
N PRO A 658 -25.09 -0.65 22.38
CA PRO A 658 -25.37 -1.95 23.00
C PRO A 658 -26.40 -2.81 22.23
N ASN A 659 -27.19 -2.18 21.34
CA ASN A 659 -28.18 -2.87 20.52
C ASN A 659 -28.00 -2.46 19.05
N ALA A 660 -27.14 -3.17 18.33
CA ALA A 660 -26.89 -2.89 16.92
C ALA A 660 -28.12 -3.16 16.04
N ALA A 661 -29.04 -4.04 16.47
CA ALA A 661 -30.27 -4.32 15.76
C ALA A 661 -31.23 -3.12 15.70
N ALA A 662 -31.06 -2.11 16.57
CA ALA A 662 -31.81 -0.86 16.54
C ALA A 662 -31.20 0.19 15.60
N LEU A 663 -29.99 -0.02 15.10
CA LEU A 663 -29.28 0.96 14.29
C LEU A 663 -29.80 0.99 12.85
N PRO A 664 -29.70 2.13 12.15
CA PRO A 664 -29.85 2.21 10.70
C PRO A 664 -29.04 1.15 9.96
N THR A 665 -29.71 0.50 9.01
CA THR A 665 -29.10 -0.45 8.07
C THR A 665 -29.43 -0.07 6.64
N PHE A 666 -28.58 -0.49 5.72
CA PHE A 666 -28.81 -0.54 4.29
C PHE A 666 -29.35 -1.91 3.88
N THR A 667 -29.91 -1.98 2.68
CA THR A 667 -30.46 -3.20 2.08
C THR A 667 -29.65 -3.62 0.85
N PRO A 668 -29.35 -4.92 0.65
CA PRO A 668 -28.53 -5.40 -0.46
C PRO A 668 -29.33 -5.52 -1.77
N THR A 669 -30.09 -4.49 -2.15
CA THR A 669 -30.95 -4.47 -3.34
C THR A 669 -30.39 -3.60 -4.47
N GLY A 670 -29.27 -2.92 -4.23
CA GLY A 670 -28.61 -2.08 -5.23
C GLY A 670 -27.87 -2.87 -6.30
N THR A 671 -27.54 -2.21 -7.41
CA THR A 671 -26.64 -2.75 -8.43
C THR A 671 -25.20 -2.70 -7.94
N LEU A 672 -24.47 -3.81 -8.05
CA LEU A 672 -23.04 -3.82 -7.70
C LEU A 672 -22.25 -2.90 -8.63
N PRO A 673 -21.37 -2.03 -8.10
CA PRO A 673 -20.43 -1.30 -8.92
C PRO A 673 -19.53 -2.28 -9.68
N ILE A 674 -19.44 -2.13 -11.00
CA ILE A 674 -18.53 -2.91 -11.84
C ILE A 674 -17.31 -2.05 -12.12
N LEU A 675 -16.15 -2.52 -11.69
CA LEU A 675 -14.89 -1.84 -11.95
C LEU A 675 -14.47 -2.05 -13.41
N PRO A 676 -14.10 -0.96 -14.13
CA PRO A 676 -13.68 -1.09 -15.52
C PRO A 676 -12.37 -1.89 -15.62
N VAL A 677 -12.28 -2.70 -16.66
CA VAL A 677 -11.07 -3.45 -17.02
C VAL A 677 -10.22 -2.65 -18.03
N PRO A 678 -8.90 -2.87 -18.09
CA PRO A 678 -8.07 -2.30 -19.15
C PRO A 678 -8.51 -2.82 -20.53
N THR A 679 -8.32 -2.01 -21.55
CA THR A 679 -8.60 -2.39 -22.94
C THR A 679 -7.30 -2.68 -23.66
N PHE A 680 -7.12 -3.91 -24.12
CA PHE A 680 -5.99 -4.31 -24.94
C PHE A 680 -6.47 -4.67 -26.34
N THR A 681 -5.76 -4.18 -27.36
CA THR A 681 -6.06 -4.48 -28.76
C THR A 681 -4.98 -5.39 -29.33
N ASP A 682 -5.39 -6.41 -30.10
CA ASP A 682 -4.48 -7.31 -30.78
C ASP A 682 -3.64 -6.53 -31.81
N PRO A 683 -2.30 -6.46 -31.66
CA PRO A 683 -1.46 -5.71 -32.60
C PRO A 683 -1.53 -6.24 -34.04
N ALA A 684 -1.85 -7.52 -34.22
CA ALA A 684 -2.00 -8.15 -35.54
C ALA A 684 -3.42 -7.96 -36.13
N ASN A 685 -4.40 -7.60 -35.29
CA ASN A 685 -5.76 -7.31 -35.71
C ASN A 685 -6.37 -6.18 -34.86
N PRO A 686 -6.23 -4.92 -35.27
CA PRO A 686 -6.72 -3.77 -34.51
C PRO A 686 -8.23 -3.73 -34.24
N GLN A 687 -9.02 -4.60 -34.90
CA GLN A 687 -10.46 -4.73 -34.66
C GLN A 687 -10.79 -5.74 -33.55
N LYS A 688 -9.80 -6.47 -33.04
CA LYS A 688 -9.97 -7.51 -32.02
C LYS A 688 -9.46 -7.02 -30.66
N THR A 689 -10.38 -6.91 -29.71
CA THR A 689 -10.08 -6.67 -28.29
C THR A 689 -9.67 -7.99 -27.62
N LEU A 690 -8.60 -7.96 -26.83
CA LEU A 690 -8.18 -9.10 -26.02
C LEU A 690 -9.02 -9.18 -24.74
N ASP A 691 -9.30 -10.38 -24.26
CA ASP A 691 -10.16 -10.61 -23.10
C ASP A 691 -9.47 -10.21 -21.78
N ALA A 692 -9.78 -9.01 -21.30
CA ALA A 692 -9.36 -8.50 -19.99
C ALA A 692 -10.30 -8.86 -18.84
N GLY A 693 -11.27 -9.74 -19.09
CA GLY A 693 -12.34 -10.06 -18.16
C GLY A 693 -13.48 -9.04 -18.23
N SER A 694 -14.49 -9.25 -17.39
CA SER A 694 -15.70 -8.42 -17.31
C SER A 694 -15.72 -7.51 -16.08
N GLY A 695 -14.74 -7.68 -15.17
CA GLY A 695 -14.80 -7.13 -13.82
C GLY A 695 -15.58 -8.02 -12.84
N LEU A 696 -16.14 -9.14 -13.31
CA LEU A 696 -16.98 -10.06 -12.53
C LEU A 696 -16.49 -11.51 -12.66
N ALA A 697 -15.77 -12.00 -11.65
CA ALA A 697 -15.40 -13.41 -11.53
C ALA A 697 -16.62 -14.35 -11.45
N LYS A 698 -17.73 -13.85 -10.90
CA LYS A 698 -19.00 -14.58 -10.78
C LYS A 698 -20.17 -13.68 -11.21
N PRO A 699 -20.47 -13.60 -12.52
CA PRO A 699 -21.48 -12.69 -13.10
C PRO A 699 -22.92 -12.90 -12.62
N HIS A 700 -23.23 -14.08 -12.07
CA HIS A 700 -24.54 -14.45 -11.54
C HIS A 700 -24.51 -14.67 -10.02
N ASP A 701 -23.66 -13.93 -9.30
CA ASP A 701 -23.71 -13.94 -7.84
C ASP A 701 -25.00 -13.23 -7.36
N SER A 702 -26.12 -13.95 -7.41
CA SER A 702 -27.48 -13.45 -7.18
C SER A 702 -27.83 -13.35 -5.69
N ALA A 703 -26.90 -13.65 -4.80
CA ALA A 703 -27.19 -13.79 -3.37
C ALA A 703 -27.36 -12.43 -2.67
N ASP A 704 -26.68 -11.36 -3.12
CA ASP A 704 -26.78 -10.03 -2.51
C ASP A 704 -26.31 -8.94 -3.49
N GLY A 705 -27.15 -7.93 -3.74
CA GLY A 705 -26.76 -6.71 -4.46
C GLY A 705 -25.82 -5.81 -3.65
N ALA A 706 -25.61 -4.58 -4.14
CA ALA A 706 -24.95 -3.53 -3.36
C ALA A 706 -25.85 -3.10 -2.20
N TYR A 707 -25.23 -2.82 -1.05
CA TYR A 707 -25.92 -2.20 0.07
C TYR A 707 -26.21 -0.74 -0.24
N VAL A 708 -27.50 -0.40 -0.27
CA VAL A 708 -28.02 0.94 -0.55
C VAL A 708 -29.02 1.37 0.52
N PRO A 709 -29.26 2.69 0.68
CA PRO A 709 -30.33 3.20 1.52
C PRO A 709 -31.68 2.51 1.25
N VAL A 710 -32.43 2.17 2.30
CA VAL A 710 -33.77 1.60 2.18
C VAL A 710 -34.67 2.61 1.48
N LYS A 711 -35.38 2.19 0.42
CA LYS A 711 -36.26 3.08 -0.35
C LYS A 711 -37.35 3.67 0.56
N GLY A 712 -37.45 5.00 0.59
CA GLY A 712 -38.41 5.73 1.45
C GLY A 712 -37.91 6.05 2.86
N CYS A 713 -36.69 5.60 3.20
CA CYS A 713 -36.02 5.98 4.44
C CYS A 713 -35.40 7.38 4.30
N HIS A 714 -35.85 8.34 5.11
CA HIS A 714 -35.43 9.74 5.02
C HIS A 714 -34.65 10.25 6.23
N ASN A 715 -34.44 9.41 7.25
CA ASN A 715 -33.86 9.80 8.53
C ASN A 715 -32.46 9.23 8.77
N TYR A 716 -31.76 8.80 7.71
CA TYR A 716 -30.34 8.46 7.82
C TYR A 716 -29.56 9.68 8.30
N LEU A 717 -28.71 9.47 9.29
CA LEU A 717 -27.77 10.49 9.75
C LEU A 717 -26.58 10.58 8.78
N PRO A 718 -25.85 11.70 8.75
CA PRO A 718 -24.65 11.82 7.92
C PRO A 718 -23.61 10.75 8.28
N ALA A 719 -23.13 10.00 7.28
CA ALA A 719 -22.25 8.84 7.45
C ALA A 719 -20.95 9.14 8.21
N TRP A 720 -20.50 10.39 8.18
CA TRP A 720 -19.18 10.81 8.67
C TRP A 720 -19.22 11.68 9.94
N SER A 721 -20.40 12.06 10.42
CA SER A 721 -20.56 12.94 11.59
C SER A 721 -21.71 12.52 12.51
N ALA A 722 -22.22 11.30 12.37
CA ALA A 722 -23.31 10.78 13.21
C ALA A 722 -22.86 10.41 14.64
N TYR A 723 -21.56 10.29 14.90
CA TYR A 723 -21.04 9.93 16.21
C TYR A 723 -21.58 10.85 17.32
N GLY A 724 -22.14 10.27 18.37
CA GLY A 724 -22.75 11.00 19.48
C GLY A 724 -24.18 11.50 19.23
N SER A 725 -24.71 11.37 18.01
CA SER A 725 -26.10 11.70 17.72
C SER A 725 -27.05 10.62 18.28
N PRO A 726 -28.31 10.97 18.61
CA PRO A 726 -29.33 9.98 18.95
C PRO A 726 -29.57 9.00 17.80
N VAL A 727 -29.81 7.73 18.12
CA VAL A 727 -30.20 6.73 17.10
C VAL A 727 -31.55 7.15 16.51
N PRO A 728 -31.66 7.32 15.17
CA PRO A 728 -32.92 7.69 14.55
C PRO A 728 -33.91 6.52 14.61
N ALA A 729 -35.21 6.79 14.43
CA ALA A 729 -36.21 5.75 14.32
C ALA A 729 -35.87 4.78 13.18
N GLN A 730 -36.15 3.48 13.35
CA GLN A 730 -35.86 2.52 12.29
C GLN A 730 -36.70 2.81 11.05
N CYS A 731 -36.08 2.62 9.89
CA CYS A 731 -36.80 2.62 8.63
C CYS A 731 -37.56 1.31 8.50
N ALA A 732 -38.89 1.43 8.43
CA ALA A 732 -39.83 0.33 8.27
C ALA A 732 -39.88 -0.19 6.84
#